data_AF-B5W3A2-F1
#
_entry.id   AF-B5W3A2-F1
#
_cell.length_a   1.000
_cell.length_b   1.000
_cell.length_c   1.000
_cell.angle_alpha   90.00
_cell.angle_beta   90.00
_cell.angle_gamma   90.00
#
_symmetry.space_group_name_H-M   'P 1'
#
loop_
_entity.id
_entity.type
_entity.pdbx_description
1 polymer ?
#
loop_
_entity_poly.entity_id
_entity_poly.type
_entity_poly.pdbx_seq_one_letter_code
_entity_poly.pdbx_strand_id
1 'polypeptide(L)'
;MGIQFVYASDQRSEPGVLGEPLESLTVLPGEEFTIFIIYDTQDATGQGSAFNEQVSGIGFFTLFNDNQLQLIEVADVLQTGQFPGLSVDPSASESLIDDADNRDGDPETNKALQGSWVDFGGQWTGDGTQPATLYSLTFNTVNDFDGTSINFSATDIAPGFQFDSRSLRLEPRVPPSSFTIEPLQGLETTEAGGTTEFTVVLDSEPTADVTLSIVSNDESEGTVAVNELVFNPENWETPQTVTITGVDDNIDDGDQEFTITVGPAISQDPAFSGLPAQTVSVTNIDNDTAGVSINPTDFTIAQVGETAEFEVSLTSEPIAPVQFEVVISEPLVTVNPGSLDFTAENWDIPQSVTITREAGDEGQLQISLNPTSDDPNYNEIPVDPVQVNNPPVVPDDDPDPELLTVNITSDADIATGDVVFTFTFSAAVTDFTVDDINVTNGTRGELTTVSPSEYTLLVTPSPNFEGNLTVEVAPEAATDAAGNLLVAPAPFEQVVDTLAPTVNITSDADIATGDVVFTFTFSEAVTDFTVDDITVTNGTRGELTTVSSSEYTLLVTPSPNFEGNLTVEVAPEAATDAAGNLLVAPAPFEQRVDTLAPTVNITSDADIATGDVVFTFTFSEAVTDFTVDDINVTNGTRGELTTVSPSEYTLLVTPNPNFEGNLTVEVAPEAATDAAGNLLVAPAPFVQEVDTVPPNNPPEPQDDEFRGFLNQALTIAVADLLANDTDPDGDVLTVTGVSNPENATVRLDGDNVIFTPQADFTGNAGFVYTVSDGTDTATANVTVTVNPTPGVTVEPTANLVTAEDGQTDRFTVVLDSPPTANVSIGVSSSNPQEGVVSPNQLVFTPANWNQAQTVTVTGVPDDGRVDGDQPYQIILAPTVSSDPLFDGLNVPDVSVLNLDLDVAPPPPPPVQPPQVQPPEVEQPEVEQPEVEQPTIPPIDINSVRPPIPGIPDANLGFITQASLEFPNQLFGTDDPDFILGSASDETLLGFQGNDFLQGTAGNNTLFGGQGNDTLVGGNGNDVLFGNKDDDILFGQGGNDTLFGGQGNDTLIGGAGNNELWGDKGNDVLYGGMRGIDTLRGGEGNDTFILVPGDGYSVVADFQMNQDLIILPGTPANYEIGDLPQGFANATAIYQVNPPNSETPRELVGVLQGLTDISLQNDNIFRFV
;
A
#
# COMPACT_ATOMS: atom_id res chain seq x y z
N MET A 1 13.09 -5.05 -9.55
CA MET A 1 12.90 -4.47 -10.89
C MET A 1 13.78 -5.16 -11.93
N GLY A 2 13.22 -6.06 -12.73
CA GLY A 2 13.86 -6.60 -13.94
C GLY A 2 13.32 -5.95 -15.22
N ILE A 3 14.19 -5.39 -16.06
CA ILE A 3 13.80 -4.84 -17.38
C ILE A 3 13.99 -5.90 -18.47
N GLN A 4 12.96 -6.15 -19.29
CA GLN A 4 13.07 -6.98 -20.51
C GLN A 4 12.44 -6.30 -21.73
N PHE A 5 13.05 -6.53 -22.89
CA PHE A 5 12.64 -5.97 -24.19
C PHE A 5 12.04 -7.06 -25.07
N VAL A 6 10.85 -6.82 -25.64
CA VAL A 6 10.22 -7.74 -26.60
C VAL A 6 10.33 -7.17 -28.02
N TYR A 7 11.09 -7.87 -28.88
CA TYR A 7 11.23 -7.54 -30.30
C TYR A 7 10.21 -8.31 -31.16
N ALA A 8 9.47 -7.59 -32.00
CA ALA A 8 8.69 -8.13 -33.11
C ALA A 8 9.23 -7.62 -34.46
N SER A 9 9.24 -8.47 -35.49
CA SER A 9 9.74 -8.11 -36.84
C SER A 9 8.91 -8.79 -37.95
N ASP A 10 8.80 -8.15 -39.12
CA ASP A 10 8.00 -8.67 -40.24
C ASP A 10 8.66 -9.87 -40.95
N GLN A 11 7.88 -10.92 -41.12
CA GLN A 11 8.25 -12.16 -41.80
C GLN A 11 8.25 -11.98 -43.33
N ARG A 12 9.27 -11.28 -43.91
CA ARG A 12 9.49 -11.30 -45.37
C ARG A 12 10.83 -10.86 -46.03
N SER A 13 12.00 -11.40 -45.66
CA SER A 13 13.00 -11.82 -46.71
C SER A 13 14.24 -12.62 -46.24
N GLU A 14 14.37 -13.87 -46.75
CA GLU A 14 15.56 -14.76 -46.84
C GLU A 14 16.41 -15.07 -45.56
N PRO A 15 17.05 -16.26 -45.46
CA PRO A 15 17.46 -16.81 -44.17
C PRO A 15 18.87 -16.43 -43.71
N GLY A 16 18.99 -15.80 -42.53
CA GLY A 16 20.27 -15.36 -41.96
C GLY A 16 20.30 -15.18 -40.45
N VAL A 17 19.92 -16.21 -39.67
CA VAL A 17 20.05 -16.30 -38.19
C VAL A 17 19.47 -15.10 -37.42
N LEU A 18 18.17 -15.15 -37.15
CA LEU A 18 17.47 -14.31 -36.17
C LEU A 18 16.82 -15.21 -35.13
N GLY A 19 16.62 -14.70 -33.91
CA GLY A 19 16.06 -15.46 -32.78
C GLY A 19 14.54 -15.68 -32.89
N GLU A 20 14.04 -16.66 -32.15
CA GLU A 20 12.60 -16.85 -31.93
C GLU A 20 12.04 -15.68 -31.08
N PRO A 21 10.84 -15.14 -31.36
CA PRO A 21 10.19 -14.15 -30.51
C PRO A 21 9.61 -14.78 -29.23
N LEU A 22 9.50 -14.00 -28.16
CA LEU A 22 8.90 -14.42 -26.89
C LEU A 22 7.38 -14.63 -27.04
N GLU A 23 6.91 -15.87 -26.87
CA GLU A 23 5.46 -16.20 -26.83
C GLU A 23 4.87 -16.20 -25.40
N SER A 24 5.69 -15.96 -24.36
CA SER A 24 5.29 -15.86 -22.95
C SER A 24 6.20 -14.91 -22.17
N LEU A 25 5.65 -14.22 -21.17
CA LEU A 25 6.39 -13.42 -20.18
C LEU A 25 6.18 -14.00 -18.78
N THR A 26 7.20 -13.90 -17.92
CA THR A 26 7.32 -14.65 -16.66
C THR A 26 7.89 -13.75 -15.56
N VAL A 27 7.10 -13.43 -14.54
CA VAL A 27 7.37 -12.36 -13.55
C VAL A 27 7.09 -12.83 -12.12
N LEU A 28 7.92 -12.42 -11.15
CA LEU A 28 7.76 -12.74 -9.72
C LEU A 28 6.65 -11.88 -9.07
N PRO A 29 5.82 -12.44 -8.17
CA PRO A 29 5.05 -11.63 -7.21
C PRO A 29 5.96 -10.66 -6.44
N GLY A 30 5.50 -9.44 -6.19
CA GLY A 30 6.25 -8.41 -5.47
C GLY A 30 7.24 -7.59 -6.33
N GLU A 31 7.62 -8.05 -7.54
CA GLU A 31 8.47 -7.27 -8.44
C GLU A 31 7.69 -6.32 -9.34
N GLU A 32 7.94 -5.02 -9.22
CA GLU A 32 7.59 -4.06 -10.28
C GLU A 32 8.35 -4.35 -11.59
N PHE A 33 7.63 -4.29 -12.71
CA PHE A 33 8.16 -4.52 -14.04
C PHE A 33 7.50 -3.60 -15.09
N THR A 34 8.31 -3.11 -16.04
CA THR A 34 7.86 -2.27 -17.16
C THR A 34 8.04 -3.03 -18.47
N ILE A 35 6.97 -3.19 -19.25
CA ILE A 35 7.05 -3.84 -20.58
C ILE A 35 7.34 -2.78 -21.64
N PHE A 36 8.49 -2.90 -22.33
CA PHE A 36 8.84 -2.08 -23.48
C PHE A 36 8.48 -2.78 -24.79
N ILE A 37 7.51 -2.23 -25.53
CA ILE A 37 7.15 -2.67 -26.88
C ILE A 37 7.77 -1.71 -27.90
N ILE A 38 8.62 -2.23 -28.79
CA ILE A 38 9.32 -1.46 -29.84
C ILE A 38 8.89 -2.00 -31.21
N TYR A 39 8.56 -1.10 -32.14
CA TYR A 39 8.26 -1.42 -33.54
C TYR A 39 9.17 -0.68 -34.54
N ASP A 40 9.61 -1.40 -35.58
CA ASP A 40 10.35 -0.88 -36.74
C ASP A 40 9.38 -0.63 -37.92
N THR A 41 9.49 0.52 -38.58
CA THR A 41 8.74 0.86 -39.79
C THR A 41 9.68 1.19 -40.95
N GLN A 42 10.22 0.16 -41.61
CA GLN A 42 10.99 0.35 -42.85
C GLN A 42 10.10 0.83 -44.00
N ASP A 43 10.40 2.02 -44.54
CA ASP A 43 9.72 2.53 -45.72
C ASP A 43 10.02 1.69 -46.97
N ALA A 44 8.99 1.46 -47.78
CA ALA A 44 8.98 0.47 -48.87
C ALA A 44 9.68 0.95 -50.16
N THR A 45 10.65 1.87 -50.08
CA THR A 45 11.20 2.59 -51.25
C THR A 45 12.70 2.35 -51.49
N GLY A 46 13.08 1.10 -51.78
CA GLY A 46 14.47 0.67 -51.97
C GLY A 46 15.32 1.42 -53.03
N GLN A 47 15.95 2.53 -52.63
CA GLN A 47 17.10 3.18 -53.27
C GLN A 47 18.12 3.61 -52.21
N GLY A 48 19.29 2.97 -52.19
CA GLY A 48 20.25 3.15 -51.09
C GLY A 48 21.14 4.40 -51.20
N SER A 49 21.04 5.26 -50.19
CA SER A 49 22.12 6.14 -49.72
C SER A 49 21.94 6.41 -48.23
N ALA A 50 22.94 6.10 -47.41
CA ALA A 50 22.81 6.12 -45.95
C ALA A 50 22.71 7.54 -45.38
N PHE A 51 21.67 7.79 -44.56
CA PHE A 51 21.63 8.69 -43.40
C PHE A 51 20.36 8.38 -42.57
N ASN A 52 20.47 8.48 -41.24
CA ASN A 52 19.45 8.36 -40.18
C ASN A 52 18.24 7.44 -40.39
N GLU A 53 18.18 6.37 -39.60
CA GLU A 53 16.94 5.74 -39.15
C GLU A 53 16.17 6.72 -38.24
N GLN A 54 14.83 6.68 -38.25
CA GLN A 54 14.01 7.62 -37.47
C GLN A 54 12.65 7.03 -37.05
N VAL A 55 12.30 7.24 -35.78
CA VAL A 55 11.00 6.97 -35.12
C VAL A 55 10.56 5.50 -35.01
N SER A 56 10.93 4.88 -33.88
CA SER A 56 10.05 3.92 -33.20
C SER A 56 9.20 4.68 -32.16
N GLY A 57 7.93 4.31 -32.01
CA GLY A 57 7.14 4.75 -30.85
C GLY A 57 7.30 3.76 -29.69
N ILE A 58 7.14 4.27 -28.46
CA ILE A 58 7.15 3.47 -27.23
C ILE A 58 5.82 3.72 -26.53
N GLY A 59 5.15 2.65 -26.13
CA GLY A 59 4.04 2.67 -25.17
C GLY A 59 4.49 2.06 -23.85
N PHE A 60 4.04 2.63 -22.74
CA PHE A 60 4.41 2.21 -21.39
C PHE A 60 3.22 1.55 -20.70
N PHE A 61 3.48 0.47 -19.96
CA PHE A 61 2.53 -0.17 -19.07
C PHE A 61 3.25 -0.56 -17.78
N THR A 62 2.64 -0.21 -16.65
CA THR A 62 3.07 -0.63 -15.32
C THR A 62 1.95 -1.44 -14.69
N LEU A 63 2.29 -2.59 -14.12
CA LEU A 63 1.40 -3.41 -13.30
C LEU A 63 1.88 -3.33 -11.86
N PHE A 64 1.00 -2.92 -10.95
CA PHE A 64 1.29 -2.91 -9.51
C PHE A 64 0.87 -4.25 -8.88
N ASN A 65 1.33 -4.51 -7.65
CA ASN A 65 1.18 -5.81 -6.98
C ASN A 65 -0.29 -6.26 -6.81
N ASP A 66 -1.26 -5.34 -6.85
CA ASP A 66 -2.70 -5.61 -6.71
C ASP A 66 -3.43 -5.98 -8.02
N ASN A 67 -2.70 -6.46 -9.05
CA ASN A 67 -3.20 -6.73 -10.41
C ASN A 67 -3.84 -5.53 -11.14
N GLN A 68 -3.67 -4.30 -10.65
CA GLN A 68 -4.12 -3.09 -11.33
C GLN A 68 -3.12 -2.65 -12.40
N LEU A 69 -3.63 -2.33 -13.60
CA LEU A 69 -2.86 -2.00 -14.79
C LEU A 69 -3.06 -0.52 -15.14
N GLN A 70 -2.05 0.31 -14.87
CA GLN A 70 -2.14 1.76 -15.06
C GLN A 70 -1.56 2.20 -16.41
N LEU A 71 -2.29 3.04 -17.13
CA LEU A 71 -1.86 3.64 -18.39
C LEU A 71 -1.23 5.01 -18.11
N ILE A 72 0.05 5.16 -18.42
CA ILE A 72 0.77 6.44 -18.32
C ILE A 72 0.88 7.01 -19.74
N GLU A 73 0.38 8.23 -19.99
CA GLU A 73 0.53 8.85 -21.31
C GLU A 73 1.98 9.30 -21.53
N VAL A 74 2.45 9.22 -22.78
CA VAL A 74 3.83 9.57 -23.17
C VAL A 74 4.17 11.05 -22.86
N ALA A 75 3.16 11.90 -22.66
CA ALA A 75 3.34 13.29 -22.23
C ALA A 75 3.81 13.44 -20.77
N ASP A 76 3.45 12.49 -19.89
CA ASP A 76 3.79 12.53 -18.47
C ASP A 76 5.19 11.94 -18.22
N VAL A 77 5.55 10.86 -18.92
CA VAL A 77 6.91 10.28 -18.89
C VAL A 77 7.97 11.30 -19.36
N LEU A 78 7.60 12.21 -20.27
CA LEU A 78 8.45 13.33 -20.72
C LEU A 78 8.55 14.49 -19.70
N GLN A 79 7.89 14.39 -18.54
CA GLN A 79 8.05 15.31 -17.40
C GLN A 79 8.62 14.62 -16.15
N THR A 80 8.40 13.32 -15.94
CA THR A 80 8.90 12.60 -14.74
C THR A 80 10.35 12.12 -14.82
N GLY A 81 10.97 12.13 -16.00
CA GLY A 81 12.41 11.87 -16.16
C GLY A 81 12.87 10.43 -15.95
N GLN A 82 11.96 9.49 -15.68
CA GLN A 82 12.29 8.07 -15.60
C GLN A 82 12.69 7.52 -16.99
N PHE A 83 13.83 6.81 -17.02
CA PHE A 83 14.53 6.24 -18.19
C PHE A 83 15.25 7.26 -19.13
N PRO A 84 16.59 7.24 -19.20
CA PRO A 84 17.36 8.21 -19.99
C PRO A 84 17.61 7.76 -21.44
N GLY A 85 17.50 8.68 -22.40
CA GLY A 85 17.93 8.42 -23.78
C GLY A 85 17.58 9.45 -24.85
N LEU A 86 16.52 10.26 -24.64
CA LEU A 86 16.02 11.21 -25.64
C LEU A 86 16.46 12.64 -25.34
N SER A 87 17.37 13.17 -26.18
CA SER A 87 17.84 14.57 -26.12
C SER A 87 17.29 15.37 -27.30
N VAL A 88 16.84 16.61 -27.03
CA VAL A 88 16.43 17.59 -28.05
C VAL A 88 17.12 18.92 -27.75
N ASP A 89 17.81 19.50 -28.73
CA ASP A 89 18.57 20.76 -28.60
C ASP A 89 17.65 21.99 -28.60
N PRO A 90 17.56 22.78 -27.50
CA PRO A 90 16.64 23.91 -27.37
C PRO A 90 17.35 25.27 -27.52
N SER A 91 18.16 25.46 -28.57
CA SER A 91 18.98 26.67 -28.77
C SER A 91 18.41 27.72 -29.76
N ALA A 92 17.10 27.99 -29.74
CA ALA A 92 16.50 29.07 -30.55
C ALA A 92 15.31 29.78 -29.87
N SER A 93 15.48 31.06 -29.52
CA SER A 93 14.39 31.96 -29.11
C SER A 93 14.49 33.32 -29.83
N GLU A 94 13.45 33.68 -30.60
CA GLU A 94 12.98 35.07 -30.72
C GLU A 94 11.66 35.20 -31.50
N SER A 95 10.68 35.86 -30.87
CA SER A 95 9.57 36.66 -31.42
C SER A 95 9.47 36.88 -32.95
N LEU A 96 8.26 36.76 -33.51
CA LEU A 96 7.63 37.85 -34.29
C LEU A 96 6.10 37.72 -34.45
N ILE A 97 5.49 38.78 -34.99
CA ILE A 97 4.04 39.04 -35.15
C ILE A 97 3.71 39.04 -36.66
N ASP A 98 2.52 38.60 -37.12
CA ASP A 98 1.49 39.43 -37.84
C ASP A 98 0.36 38.65 -38.58
N ASP A 99 -0.85 39.25 -38.55
CA ASP A 99 -2.08 39.24 -39.41
C ASP A 99 -2.82 37.99 -40.00
N ALA A 100 -4.14 38.22 -40.20
CA ALA A 100 -5.00 37.89 -41.36
C ALA A 100 -5.92 36.63 -41.49
N ASP A 101 -7.20 36.84 -41.13
CA ASP A 101 -8.41 36.75 -41.99
C ASP A 101 -9.07 35.38 -42.42
N ASN A 102 -9.91 34.85 -41.53
CA ASN A 102 -11.38 34.66 -41.71
C ASN A 102 -11.97 34.30 -43.10
N ARG A 103 -12.70 33.17 -43.19
CA ARG A 103 -13.99 32.91 -43.91
C ARG A 103 -14.26 31.39 -43.93
N ASP A 104 -15.37 30.83 -43.45
CA ASP A 104 -16.77 31.13 -43.76
C ASP A 104 -17.74 30.73 -42.60
N GLY A 105 -19.04 30.50 -42.86
CA GLY A 105 -19.97 29.98 -41.85
C GLY A 105 -21.46 29.98 -42.20
N ASP A 106 -22.18 29.01 -41.61
CA ASP A 106 -23.64 28.98 -41.31
C ASP A 106 -23.82 27.92 -40.17
N PRO A 107 -24.79 28.03 -39.23
CA PRO A 107 -24.81 27.24 -38.00
C PRO A 107 -25.68 25.95 -38.07
N GLU A 108 -25.88 25.31 -36.91
CA GLU A 108 -26.79 24.17 -36.64
C GLU A 108 -26.36 22.77 -37.16
N THR A 109 -25.53 22.04 -36.40
CA THR A 109 -25.90 20.72 -35.79
C THR A 109 -24.76 20.11 -34.94
N ASN A 110 -25.13 19.15 -34.07
CA ASN A 110 -24.28 18.33 -33.17
C ASN A 110 -23.45 19.04 -32.08
N LYS A 111 -23.94 18.96 -30.84
CA LYS A 111 -23.09 18.93 -29.64
C LYS A 111 -22.61 17.49 -29.41
N ALA A 112 -21.34 17.20 -29.69
CA ALA A 112 -20.63 16.01 -29.23
C ALA A 112 -19.12 16.25 -29.23
N LEU A 113 -18.44 15.83 -28.16
CA LEU A 113 -16.97 15.64 -28.05
C LEU A 113 -16.09 16.72 -28.72
N GLN A 114 -15.79 17.81 -27.99
CA GLN A 114 -14.59 18.60 -28.27
C GLN A 114 -13.38 17.94 -27.61
N GLY A 115 -12.70 17.06 -28.34
CA GLY A 115 -11.29 16.75 -28.06
C GLY A 115 -10.44 17.95 -28.49
N SER A 116 -9.64 18.51 -27.58
CA SER A 116 -8.79 19.66 -27.87
C SER A 116 -7.50 19.22 -28.56
N TRP A 117 -7.33 19.57 -29.83
CA TRP A 117 -6.09 19.36 -30.55
C TRP A 117 -5.11 20.51 -30.24
N VAL A 118 -4.03 20.21 -29.52
CA VAL A 118 -2.96 21.18 -29.23
C VAL A 118 -1.91 21.12 -30.33
N ASP A 119 -1.90 22.14 -31.20
CA ASP A 119 -0.89 22.30 -32.26
C ASP A 119 0.36 23.00 -31.72
N PHE A 120 1.39 22.23 -31.39
CA PHE A 120 2.71 22.74 -30.97
C PHE A 120 3.52 23.23 -32.18
N GLY A 121 3.07 24.33 -32.79
CA GLY A 121 3.61 24.87 -34.04
C GLY A 121 5.07 25.36 -33.97
N GLY A 122 6.02 24.48 -34.29
CA GLY A 122 7.44 24.80 -34.48
C GLY A 122 7.90 24.63 -35.93
N GLN A 123 8.53 25.66 -36.52
CA GLN A 123 9.11 25.57 -37.87
C GLN A 123 10.63 25.35 -37.85
N TRP A 124 11.08 24.28 -38.50
CA TRP A 124 12.50 23.99 -38.70
C TRP A 124 13.00 24.58 -40.02
N THR A 125 14.11 25.33 -40.01
CA THR A 125 14.70 25.96 -41.22
C THR A 125 15.91 25.19 -41.76
N GLY A 126 15.73 23.87 -41.94
CA GLY A 126 16.59 22.98 -42.74
C GLY A 126 15.97 22.66 -44.12
N ASP A 127 16.72 22.02 -45.03
CA ASP A 127 16.46 22.04 -46.48
C ASP A 127 15.34 21.10 -47.03
N GLY A 128 14.16 21.17 -46.42
CA GLY A 128 12.89 21.14 -47.16
C GLY A 128 12.34 19.79 -47.62
N THR A 129 11.71 19.08 -46.68
CA THR A 129 10.64 18.09 -46.97
C THR A 129 9.40 18.39 -46.10
N GLN A 130 8.29 17.70 -46.36
CA GLN A 130 6.98 18.03 -45.76
C GLN A 130 6.86 17.58 -44.29
N PRO A 131 6.02 18.26 -43.47
CA PRO A 131 5.87 17.93 -42.05
C PRO A 131 5.21 16.55 -41.86
N ALA A 132 5.70 15.81 -40.86
CA ALA A 132 5.03 14.63 -40.34
C ALA A 132 4.05 15.04 -39.22
N THR A 133 2.92 14.35 -39.13
CA THR A 133 1.92 14.57 -38.07
C THR A 133 2.00 13.40 -37.10
N LEU A 134 2.21 13.70 -35.81
CA LEU A 134 2.11 12.71 -34.74
C LEU A 134 0.64 12.48 -34.41
N TYR A 135 0.27 11.23 -34.13
CA TYR A 135 -1.07 10.85 -33.67
C TYR A 135 -0.94 10.06 -32.38
N SER A 136 -1.60 10.50 -31.31
CA SER A 136 -1.86 9.65 -30.13
C SER A 136 -3.08 8.77 -30.40
N LEU A 137 -3.16 7.64 -29.68
CA LEU A 137 -4.30 6.73 -29.70
C LEU A 137 -4.66 6.34 -28.26
N THR A 138 -5.60 7.06 -27.65
CA THR A 138 -6.01 6.84 -26.26
C THR A 138 -6.92 5.62 -26.16
N PHE A 139 -6.46 4.55 -25.53
CA PHE A 139 -7.27 3.39 -25.17
C PHE A 139 -8.10 3.70 -23.93
N ASN A 140 -9.40 3.41 -23.97
CA ASN A 140 -10.31 3.62 -22.84
C ASN A 140 -11.00 2.30 -22.45
N THR A 141 -11.07 2.04 -21.14
CA THR A 141 -11.67 0.89 -20.43
C THR A 141 -10.84 -0.39 -20.33
N VAL A 142 -10.92 -1.02 -19.15
CA VAL A 142 -10.05 -2.11 -18.62
C VAL A 142 -10.52 -3.52 -19.08
N ASN A 143 -11.26 -3.61 -20.20
CA ASN A 143 -12.10 -4.78 -20.48
C ASN A 143 -11.42 -6.01 -21.11
N ASP A 144 -10.13 -5.93 -21.49
CA ASP A 144 -9.42 -6.97 -22.27
C ASP A 144 -8.38 -7.79 -21.47
N PHE A 145 -8.33 -7.63 -20.14
CA PHE A 145 -7.50 -8.43 -19.23
C PHE A 145 -8.36 -9.47 -18.48
N ASP A 146 -8.05 -10.76 -18.67
CA ASP A 146 -8.82 -11.88 -18.06
C ASP A 146 -8.20 -12.47 -16.78
N GLY A 147 -7.18 -11.81 -16.23
CA GLY A 147 -6.37 -12.29 -15.10
C GLY A 147 -5.22 -13.23 -15.50
N THR A 148 -5.10 -13.63 -16.77
CA THR A 148 -3.99 -14.47 -17.26
C THR A 148 -3.45 -14.06 -18.65
N SER A 149 -4.22 -13.29 -19.42
CA SER A 149 -3.85 -12.88 -20.77
C SER A 149 -4.43 -11.50 -21.14
N ILE A 150 -3.72 -10.82 -22.03
CA ILE A 150 -4.16 -9.57 -22.68
C ILE A 150 -4.56 -9.90 -24.11
N ASN A 151 -5.78 -9.52 -24.50
CA ASN A 151 -6.35 -9.81 -25.80
C ASN A 151 -6.48 -8.53 -26.64
N PHE A 152 -6.01 -8.55 -27.89
CA PHE A 152 -6.04 -7.36 -28.77
C PHE A 152 -7.20 -7.44 -29.78
N SER A 153 -8.14 -6.51 -29.65
CA SER A 153 -9.27 -6.31 -30.56
C SER A 153 -8.84 -5.74 -31.93
N ALA A 154 -9.53 -6.15 -32.99
CA ALA A 154 -9.30 -5.64 -34.36
C ALA A 154 -10.22 -4.45 -34.75
N THR A 155 -10.99 -3.91 -33.80
CA THR A 155 -12.02 -2.90 -34.06
C THR A 155 -11.51 -1.46 -33.91
N ASP A 156 -10.38 -1.28 -33.25
CA ASP A 156 -9.94 0.00 -32.67
C ASP A 156 -8.87 0.70 -33.53
N ILE A 157 -8.97 0.51 -34.85
CA ILE A 157 -7.89 0.81 -35.81
C ILE A 157 -8.33 1.83 -36.87
N ALA A 158 -7.52 2.87 -37.08
CA ALA A 158 -7.71 3.84 -38.15
C ALA A 158 -7.54 3.22 -39.56
N PRO A 159 -8.17 3.78 -40.62
CA PRO A 159 -8.21 3.14 -41.95
C PRO A 159 -6.84 3.06 -42.67
N GLY A 160 -6.09 2.00 -42.43
CA GLY A 160 -4.82 1.72 -43.11
C GLY A 160 -3.97 0.60 -42.51
N PHE A 161 -4.10 0.34 -41.21
CA PHE A 161 -3.34 -0.68 -40.48
C PHE A 161 -4.09 -2.01 -40.36
N GLN A 162 -3.35 -3.10 -40.20
CA GLN A 162 -3.86 -4.43 -39.83
C GLN A 162 -2.88 -5.10 -38.88
N PHE A 163 -3.35 -5.56 -37.72
CA PHE A 163 -2.64 -6.48 -36.84
C PHE A 163 -3.08 -7.92 -37.11
N ASP A 164 -2.17 -8.88 -36.94
CA ASP A 164 -2.49 -10.32 -36.90
C ASP A 164 -2.81 -10.69 -35.45
N SER A 165 -4.07 -11.04 -35.16
CA SER A 165 -4.58 -11.12 -33.78
C SER A 165 -3.95 -12.27 -33.00
N ARG A 166 -3.13 -11.95 -31.99
CA ARG A 166 -2.54 -12.88 -31.02
C ARG A 166 -2.59 -12.29 -29.62
N SER A 167 -2.94 -13.11 -28.63
CA SER A 167 -2.97 -12.72 -27.22
C SER A 167 -1.58 -12.80 -26.59
N LEU A 168 -1.25 -11.88 -25.70
CA LEU A 168 -0.07 -12.00 -24.84
C LEU A 168 -0.46 -12.79 -23.59
N ARG A 169 0.29 -13.83 -23.25
CA ARG A 169 0.03 -14.69 -22.09
C ARG A 169 1.09 -14.44 -21.01
N LEU A 170 0.62 -14.04 -19.84
CA LEU A 170 1.44 -13.88 -18.65
C LEU A 170 1.40 -15.19 -17.87
N GLU A 171 2.56 -15.77 -17.56
CA GLU A 171 2.64 -16.88 -16.61
C GLU A 171 3.29 -16.39 -15.32
N PRO A 172 2.56 -16.32 -14.20
CA PRO A 172 3.12 -15.84 -12.93
C PRO A 172 4.24 -16.79 -12.51
N ARG A 173 5.43 -16.23 -12.32
CA ARG A 173 6.55 -16.94 -11.72
C ARG A 173 6.37 -16.87 -10.22
N VAL A 174 5.55 -17.76 -9.66
CA VAL A 174 5.73 -18.11 -8.24
C VAL A 174 7.23 -18.37 -8.06
N PRO A 175 7.93 -17.76 -7.08
CA PRO A 175 9.27 -18.24 -6.72
C PRO A 175 9.16 -19.76 -6.53
N PRO A 176 10.05 -20.57 -7.11
CA PRO A 176 9.84 -22.01 -7.17
C PRO A 176 9.82 -22.54 -5.74
N SER A 177 8.61 -22.81 -5.21
CA SER A 177 8.37 -22.97 -3.77
C SER A 177 9.44 -23.83 -3.14
N SER A 178 10.12 -23.27 -2.16
CA SER A 178 11.32 -23.85 -1.57
C SER A 178 11.40 -23.45 -0.09
N PHE A 179 12.39 -24.00 0.58
CA PHE A 179 12.71 -23.67 1.96
C PHE A 179 14.22 -23.46 2.07
N THR A 180 14.61 -22.37 2.72
CA THR A 180 16.00 -22.06 3.04
C THR A 180 16.39 -22.74 4.36
N ILE A 181 17.64 -23.20 4.43
CA ILE A 181 18.25 -23.74 5.64
C ILE A 181 19.55 -22.96 5.89
N GLU A 182 19.75 -22.45 7.10
CA GLU A 182 21.02 -21.80 7.47
C GLU A 182 21.49 -22.19 8.89
N PRO A 183 22.76 -22.62 9.07
CA PRO A 183 23.73 -23.01 8.05
C PRO A 183 23.51 -24.46 7.55
N LEU A 184 23.97 -24.76 6.33
CA LEU A 184 23.94 -26.12 5.74
C LEU A 184 25.15 -27.00 6.11
N GLN A 185 26.21 -26.42 6.66
CA GLN A 185 27.51 -27.07 6.87
C GLN A 185 28.37 -26.28 7.86
N GLY A 186 29.35 -26.94 8.49
CA GLY A 186 30.20 -26.31 9.50
C GLY A 186 29.57 -26.29 10.90
N LEU A 187 28.64 -27.21 11.15
CA LEU A 187 28.10 -27.50 12.47
C LEU A 187 28.91 -28.62 13.12
N GLU A 188 29.28 -28.41 14.38
CA GLU A 188 30.06 -29.35 15.20
C GLU A 188 29.26 -29.68 16.47
N THR A 189 29.12 -30.96 16.79
CA THR A 189 28.67 -31.50 18.09
C THR A 189 29.85 -32.16 18.81
N THR A 190 29.65 -32.59 20.06
CA THR A 190 30.62 -33.43 20.78
C THR A 190 29.88 -34.59 21.42
N GLU A 191 30.47 -35.78 21.44
CA GLU A 191 29.90 -37.00 22.02
C GLU A 191 29.41 -36.80 23.46
N ALA A 192 30.15 -36.01 24.25
CA ALA A 192 29.82 -35.59 25.62
C ALA A 192 28.57 -34.66 25.74
N GLY A 193 27.54 -34.86 24.93
CA GLY A 193 26.25 -34.15 24.95
C GLY A 193 26.26 -32.75 24.30
N GLY A 194 27.22 -32.49 23.41
CA GLY A 194 27.40 -31.18 22.77
C GLY A 194 26.30 -30.89 21.74
N THR A 195 25.70 -29.70 21.81
CA THR A 195 24.57 -29.30 20.97
C THR A 195 24.94 -28.25 19.91
N THR A 196 24.29 -28.30 18.76
CA THR A 196 24.46 -27.33 17.66
C THR A 196 23.14 -27.11 16.91
N GLU A 197 22.98 -26.01 16.16
CA GLU A 197 21.66 -25.59 15.67
C GLU A 197 21.69 -25.09 14.21
N PHE A 198 20.58 -25.32 13.49
CA PHE A 198 20.27 -24.65 12.22
C PHE A 198 18.82 -24.17 12.19
N THR A 199 18.50 -23.21 11.34
CA THR A 199 17.13 -22.74 11.12
C THR A 199 16.59 -23.19 9.77
N VAL A 200 15.25 -23.30 9.66
CA VAL A 200 14.52 -23.58 8.42
C VAL A 200 13.40 -22.54 8.26
N VAL A 201 13.21 -22.02 7.05
CA VAL A 201 12.14 -21.05 6.71
C VAL A 201 11.61 -21.33 5.31
N LEU A 202 10.35 -21.01 5.01
CA LEU A 202 9.82 -21.11 3.64
C LEU A 202 10.16 -19.84 2.84
N ASP A 203 10.45 -20.00 1.54
CA ASP A 203 10.78 -18.89 0.66
C ASP A 203 9.54 -18.23 0.01
N SER A 204 8.32 -18.62 0.44
CA SER A 204 7.03 -18.05 0.01
C SER A 204 5.87 -18.55 0.91
N GLU A 205 4.78 -17.80 0.95
CA GLU A 205 3.55 -18.16 1.68
C GLU A 205 2.92 -19.46 1.12
N PRO A 206 2.63 -20.47 1.96
CA PRO A 206 1.91 -21.67 1.56
C PRO A 206 0.40 -21.49 1.72
N THR A 207 -0.39 -22.00 0.77
CA THR A 207 -1.86 -21.96 0.84
C THR A 207 -2.49 -23.05 1.72
N ALA A 208 -1.67 -23.97 2.24
CA ALA A 208 -2.01 -24.98 3.25
C ALA A 208 -0.73 -25.55 3.89
N ASP A 209 -0.84 -26.05 5.12
CA ASP A 209 0.28 -26.54 5.95
C ASP A 209 1.33 -27.35 5.16
N VAL A 210 2.61 -27.01 5.39
CA VAL A 210 3.79 -27.65 4.82
C VAL A 210 4.56 -28.34 5.92
N THR A 211 4.60 -29.67 5.86
CA THR A 211 5.25 -30.53 6.83
C THR A 211 6.61 -31.01 6.32
N LEU A 212 7.68 -30.78 7.10
CA LEU A 212 9.04 -31.24 6.83
C LEU A 212 9.48 -32.22 7.92
N SER A 213 9.67 -33.51 7.61
CA SER A 213 10.20 -34.47 8.58
C SER A 213 11.71 -34.27 8.80
N ILE A 214 12.17 -34.17 10.04
CA ILE A 214 13.59 -34.01 10.39
C ILE A 214 14.13 -35.36 10.88
N VAL A 215 15.20 -35.86 10.25
CA VAL A 215 15.72 -37.22 10.51
C VAL A 215 17.25 -37.23 10.39
N SER A 216 17.97 -37.73 11.41
CA SER A 216 19.41 -38.04 11.29
C SER A 216 19.63 -39.29 10.42
N ASN A 217 20.69 -39.33 9.61
CA ASN A 217 21.06 -40.57 8.93
C ASN A 217 21.69 -41.62 9.86
N ASP A 218 22.26 -41.18 11.00
CA ASP A 218 22.80 -42.06 12.04
C ASP A 218 22.47 -41.51 13.43
N GLU A 219 21.75 -42.33 14.19
CA GLU A 219 21.28 -42.01 15.55
C GLU A 219 22.31 -42.42 16.62
N SER A 220 23.46 -42.99 16.23
CA SER A 220 24.65 -43.17 17.08
C SER A 220 25.52 -41.91 17.18
N GLU A 221 25.56 -41.08 16.13
CA GLU A 221 26.38 -39.86 16.10
C GLU A 221 25.62 -38.64 16.61
N GLY A 222 24.33 -38.55 16.27
CA GLY A 222 23.53 -37.39 16.65
C GLY A 222 22.03 -37.55 16.50
N THR A 223 21.32 -36.91 17.42
CA THR A 223 19.85 -36.88 17.48
C THR A 223 19.34 -35.46 17.31
N VAL A 224 18.05 -35.33 16.97
CA VAL A 224 17.38 -34.05 16.75
C VAL A 224 16.25 -33.86 17.77
N ALA A 225 16.16 -32.65 18.34
CA ALA A 225 15.16 -32.33 19.36
C ALA A 225 13.71 -32.32 18.80
N VAL A 226 13.56 -32.09 17.50
CA VAL A 226 12.30 -32.14 16.76
C VAL A 226 12.44 -33.09 15.56
N ASN A 227 11.40 -33.88 15.29
CA ASN A 227 11.35 -34.84 14.19
C ASN A 227 10.43 -34.40 13.03
N GLU A 228 9.74 -33.25 13.20
CA GLU A 228 8.82 -32.69 12.22
C GLU A 228 8.73 -31.16 12.45
N LEU A 229 8.81 -30.38 11.37
CA LEU A 229 8.49 -28.95 11.35
C LEU A 229 7.20 -28.74 10.56
N VAL A 230 6.39 -27.75 10.96
CA VAL A 230 5.14 -27.41 10.29
C VAL A 230 5.07 -25.91 10.04
N PHE A 231 4.99 -25.53 8.77
CA PHE A 231 4.83 -24.16 8.33
C PHE A 231 3.42 -23.95 7.77
N ASN A 232 2.71 -22.94 8.24
CA ASN A 232 1.35 -22.57 7.84
C ASN A 232 1.32 -21.14 7.23
N PRO A 233 0.18 -20.62 6.75
CA PRO A 233 0.12 -19.27 6.17
C PRO A 233 0.50 -18.13 7.14
N GLU A 234 0.54 -18.40 8.45
CA GLU A 234 0.75 -17.40 9.51
C GLU A 234 2.22 -17.37 10.02
N ASN A 235 2.97 -18.47 9.86
CA ASN A 235 4.32 -18.62 10.41
C ASN A 235 5.41 -18.95 9.37
N TRP A 236 5.07 -19.04 8.08
CA TRP A 236 5.98 -19.51 7.02
C TRP A 236 7.31 -18.74 6.90
N GLU A 237 7.27 -17.43 7.14
CA GLU A 237 8.43 -16.52 7.11
C GLU A 237 9.20 -16.47 8.44
N THR A 238 8.71 -17.13 9.50
CA THR A 238 9.40 -17.23 10.79
C THR A 238 10.37 -18.42 10.76
N PRO A 239 11.70 -18.21 10.91
CA PRO A 239 12.65 -19.32 10.92
C PRO A 239 12.45 -20.22 12.14
N GLN A 240 12.22 -21.51 11.91
CA GLN A 240 12.09 -22.54 12.96
C GLN A 240 13.45 -23.20 13.20
N THR A 241 13.93 -23.17 14.45
CA THR A 241 15.22 -23.77 14.84
C THR A 241 15.12 -25.27 15.04
N VAL A 242 16.12 -26.01 14.55
CA VAL A 242 16.35 -27.42 14.84
C VAL A 242 17.64 -27.53 15.66
N THR A 243 17.49 -27.90 16.94
CA THR A 243 18.62 -28.27 17.81
C THR A 243 19.01 -29.72 17.55
N ILE A 244 20.30 -29.95 17.35
CA ILE A 244 20.96 -31.24 17.20
C ILE A 244 21.79 -31.49 18.46
N THR A 245 21.81 -32.72 18.95
CA THR A 245 22.65 -33.15 20.08
C THR A 245 23.53 -34.30 19.63
N GLY A 246 24.85 -34.17 19.82
CA GLY A 246 25.79 -35.28 19.68
C GLY A 246 25.45 -36.40 20.67
N VAL A 247 25.68 -37.64 20.24
CA VAL A 247 25.45 -38.82 21.08
C VAL A 247 26.79 -39.40 21.51
N ASP A 248 26.83 -39.84 22.76
CA ASP A 248 27.99 -40.48 23.42
C ASP A 248 28.00 -41.97 23.08
N ASP A 249 29.00 -42.39 22.32
CA ASP A 249 29.41 -43.78 22.12
C ASP A 249 30.55 -44.05 23.14
N ASN A 250 31.37 -45.11 23.02
CA ASN A 250 32.56 -45.34 23.85
C ASN A 250 33.78 -45.77 22.99
N ILE A 251 33.74 -45.60 21.66
CA ILE A 251 34.72 -46.11 20.70
C ILE A 251 35.60 -44.97 20.18
N ASP A 252 36.94 -45.12 20.28
CA ASP A 252 37.87 -44.30 19.46
C ASP A 252 37.71 -44.73 18.00
N ASP A 253 36.98 -43.92 17.22
CA ASP A 253 36.93 -44.04 15.75
C ASP A 253 37.17 -42.73 14.97
N GLY A 254 37.26 -41.58 15.67
CA GLY A 254 37.60 -40.25 15.15
C GLY A 254 36.40 -39.41 14.70
N ASP A 255 36.57 -38.09 14.59
CA ASP A 255 35.53 -37.12 14.18
C ASP A 255 34.57 -37.64 13.07
N GLN A 256 33.34 -38.04 13.43
CA GLN A 256 32.37 -38.62 12.49
C GLN A 256 31.51 -37.54 11.80
N GLU A 257 31.42 -37.58 10.47
CA GLU A 257 30.49 -36.73 9.70
C GLU A 257 29.15 -37.45 9.49
N PHE A 258 28.09 -36.93 10.09
CA PHE A 258 26.71 -37.36 9.88
C PHE A 258 25.88 -36.24 9.25
N THR A 259 24.66 -36.57 8.81
CA THR A 259 23.77 -35.62 8.14
C THR A 259 22.35 -35.64 8.69
N ILE A 260 21.79 -34.44 8.91
CA ILE A 260 20.37 -34.27 9.18
C ILE A 260 19.64 -34.04 7.85
N THR A 261 18.73 -34.95 7.53
CA THR A 261 17.83 -34.83 6.39
C THR A 261 16.59 -34.04 6.78
N VAL A 262 16.44 -32.85 6.21
CA VAL A 262 15.16 -32.13 6.15
C VAL A 262 14.37 -32.74 4.99
N GLY A 263 13.34 -33.51 5.32
CA GLY A 263 12.62 -34.40 4.41
C GLY A 263 11.85 -33.70 3.28
N PRO A 264 11.33 -34.48 2.31
CA PRO A 264 10.58 -33.91 1.19
C PRO A 264 9.25 -33.35 1.69
N ALA A 265 8.94 -32.12 1.28
CA ALA A 265 7.79 -31.39 1.80
C ALA A 265 6.45 -32.10 1.50
N ILE A 266 5.65 -32.29 2.55
CA ILE A 266 4.30 -32.84 2.47
C ILE A 266 3.32 -31.69 2.71
N SER A 267 2.48 -31.40 1.74
CA SER A 267 1.45 -30.35 1.86
C SER A 267 0.20 -30.70 1.06
N GLN A 268 -0.91 -30.01 1.35
CA GLN A 268 -2.05 -29.95 0.44
C GLN A 268 -1.90 -28.84 -0.62
N ASP A 269 -0.96 -27.91 -0.42
CA ASP A 269 -0.53 -26.96 -1.44
C ASP A 269 0.22 -27.69 -2.58
N PRO A 270 -0.23 -27.60 -3.85
CA PRO A 270 0.42 -28.27 -4.98
C PRO A 270 1.82 -27.75 -5.32
N ALA A 271 2.22 -26.57 -4.86
CA ALA A 271 3.53 -25.97 -5.08
C ALA A 271 4.59 -26.50 -4.09
N PHE A 272 4.21 -26.65 -2.82
CA PHE A 272 5.06 -27.27 -1.79
C PHE A 272 4.98 -28.80 -1.74
N SER A 273 3.92 -29.42 -2.27
CA SER A 273 3.75 -30.87 -2.28
C SER A 273 4.83 -31.60 -3.12
N GLY A 274 5.83 -32.18 -2.44
CA GLY A 274 6.84 -33.06 -3.05
C GLY A 274 8.14 -32.37 -3.44
N LEU A 275 8.47 -31.25 -2.82
CA LEU A 275 9.81 -30.64 -2.91
C LEU A 275 10.90 -31.63 -2.47
N PRO A 276 12.12 -31.56 -3.02
CA PRO A 276 13.20 -32.46 -2.65
C PRO A 276 13.64 -32.26 -1.20
N ALA A 277 14.06 -33.34 -0.55
CA ALA A 277 14.74 -33.28 0.73
C ALA A 277 16.09 -32.54 0.59
N GLN A 278 16.51 -31.86 1.65
CA GLN A 278 17.81 -31.21 1.80
C GLN A 278 18.56 -31.84 2.98
N THR A 279 19.89 -31.70 3.00
CA THR A 279 20.76 -32.31 4.01
C THR A 279 21.72 -31.30 4.59
N VAL A 280 21.79 -31.25 5.93
CA VAL A 280 22.78 -30.48 6.69
C VAL A 280 23.91 -31.42 7.10
N SER A 281 25.17 -31.05 6.83
CA SER A 281 26.35 -31.80 7.34
C SER A 281 26.71 -31.33 8.75
N VAL A 282 26.94 -32.30 9.64
CA VAL A 282 27.31 -32.10 11.05
C VAL A 282 28.48 -33.04 11.37
N THR A 283 29.47 -32.55 12.10
CA THR A 283 30.57 -33.38 12.62
C THR A 283 30.37 -33.63 14.10
N ASN A 284 30.30 -34.89 14.54
CA ASN A 284 30.46 -35.27 15.93
C ASN A 284 31.97 -35.33 16.23
N ILE A 285 32.43 -34.58 17.24
CA ILE A 285 33.84 -34.55 17.62
C ILE A 285 34.10 -35.63 18.68
N ASP A 286 35.07 -36.50 18.36
CA ASP A 286 35.54 -37.64 19.17
C ASP A 286 36.13 -37.15 20.50
N ASN A 287 35.64 -37.71 21.60
CA ASN A 287 36.10 -37.43 22.97
C ASN A 287 36.92 -38.58 23.59
N ASP A 288 36.93 -39.74 22.94
CA ASP A 288 37.55 -40.96 23.40
C ASP A 288 39.02 -41.06 22.98
N THR A 289 39.73 -42.10 23.45
CA THR A 289 41.10 -42.40 22.96
C THR A 289 41.49 -43.85 23.26
N ALA A 290 41.91 -44.58 22.22
CA ALA A 290 42.38 -45.95 22.29
C ALA A 290 43.69 -46.07 23.09
N GLY A 291 43.65 -46.86 24.15
CA GLY A 291 44.72 -46.91 25.14
C GLY A 291 44.56 -48.05 26.14
N VAL A 292 45.63 -48.29 26.91
CA VAL A 292 45.72 -49.42 27.82
C VAL A 292 46.01 -48.91 29.22
N SER A 293 45.01 -48.98 30.09
CA SER A 293 45.16 -48.66 31.51
C SER A 293 45.79 -49.85 32.22
N ILE A 294 46.78 -49.58 33.09
CA ILE A 294 47.47 -50.60 33.88
C ILE A 294 47.66 -50.07 35.30
N ASN A 295 47.21 -50.82 36.31
CA ASN A 295 47.32 -50.41 37.70
C ASN A 295 47.66 -51.58 38.65
N PRO A 296 48.74 -51.54 39.44
CA PRO A 296 49.88 -50.60 39.36
C PRO A 296 50.88 -50.99 38.26
N THR A 297 51.59 -50.00 37.70
CA THR A 297 52.63 -50.21 36.67
C THR A 297 53.97 -50.70 37.23
N ASP A 298 54.21 -50.57 38.54
CA ASP A 298 55.33 -51.20 39.24
C ASP A 298 54.96 -51.76 40.63
N PHE A 299 55.67 -52.80 41.05
CA PHE A 299 55.48 -53.43 42.36
C PHE A 299 56.70 -54.28 42.75
N THR A 300 56.71 -54.77 43.99
CA THR A 300 57.83 -55.52 44.58
C THR A 300 57.37 -56.90 45.07
N ILE A 301 58.12 -57.97 44.74
CA ILE A 301 57.84 -59.33 45.25
C ILE A 301 59.07 -59.83 46.04
N ALA A 302 58.97 -59.85 47.36
CA ALA A 302 60.09 -60.04 48.28
C ALA A 302 60.41 -61.50 48.60
N GLN A 303 59.43 -62.41 48.55
CA GLN A 303 59.59 -63.82 48.95
C GLN A 303 59.22 -64.83 47.84
N VAL A 304 59.78 -66.04 47.92
CA VAL A 304 59.47 -67.14 46.99
C VAL A 304 58.11 -67.73 47.35
N GLY A 305 57.19 -67.78 46.38
CA GLY A 305 55.79 -68.15 46.57
C GLY A 305 54.89 -67.01 47.06
N GLU A 306 55.41 -65.78 47.14
CA GLU A 306 54.61 -64.56 47.26
C GLU A 306 54.00 -64.17 45.91
N THR A 307 52.86 -63.49 45.96
CA THR A 307 52.08 -63.07 44.79
C THR A 307 51.85 -61.57 44.78
N ALA A 308 52.01 -60.96 43.62
CA ALA A 308 51.52 -59.60 43.34
C ALA A 308 50.51 -59.67 42.18
N GLU A 309 49.61 -58.70 42.12
CA GLU A 309 48.58 -58.60 41.07
C GLU A 309 48.63 -57.19 40.49
N PHE A 310 48.45 -57.09 39.17
CA PHE A 310 48.20 -55.83 38.47
C PHE A 310 46.97 -56.03 37.59
N GLU A 311 46.20 -54.98 37.40
CA GLU A 311 44.99 -55.00 36.58
C GLU A 311 45.23 -54.26 35.27
N VAL A 312 44.54 -54.71 34.22
CA VAL A 312 44.56 -54.10 32.89
C VAL A 312 43.12 -53.84 32.46
N SER A 313 42.85 -52.69 31.88
CA SER A 313 41.65 -52.40 31.10
C SER A 313 42.04 -51.65 29.83
N LEU A 314 41.10 -51.51 28.90
CA LEU A 314 41.22 -50.53 27.83
C LEU A 314 40.71 -49.16 28.30
N THR A 315 40.95 -48.12 27.52
CA THR A 315 40.39 -46.77 27.77
C THR A 315 39.23 -46.40 26.86
N SER A 316 38.96 -47.20 25.81
CA SER A 316 37.79 -47.12 24.94
C SER A 316 37.36 -48.53 24.49
N GLU A 317 36.13 -48.65 23.96
CA GLU A 317 35.55 -49.86 23.42
C GLU A 317 36.22 -50.31 22.09
N PRO A 318 36.68 -51.57 21.98
CA PRO A 318 37.35 -52.04 20.78
C PRO A 318 36.39 -52.68 19.77
N ILE A 319 36.41 -52.21 18.52
CA ILE A 319 35.58 -52.74 17.42
C ILE A 319 35.96 -54.18 17.00
N ALA A 320 37.12 -54.68 17.46
CA ALA A 320 37.44 -56.11 17.41
C ALA A 320 38.24 -56.60 18.64
N PRO A 321 38.07 -57.87 19.08
CA PRO A 321 38.66 -58.37 20.32
C PRO A 321 40.18 -58.18 20.46
N VAL A 322 40.58 -57.45 21.50
CA VAL A 322 41.98 -57.18 21.83
C VAL A 322 42.53 -58.27 22.74
N GLN A 323 43.44 -59.08 22.21
CA GLN A 323 44.15 -60.11 22.98
C GLN A 323 45.56 -59.63 23.33
N PHE A 324 45.89 -59.64 24.63
CA PHE A 324 47.25 -59.42 25.11
C PHE A 324 47.93 -60.76 25.42
N GLU A 325 49.11 -61.02 24.84
CA GLU A 325 50.01 -62.07 25.35
C GLU A 325 50.86 -61.50 26.50
N VAL A 326 50.82 -62.13 27.68
CA VAL A 326 51.59 -61.70 28.86
C VAL A 326 53.03 -62.20 28.76
N VAL A 327 53.89 -61.44 28.06
CA VAL A 327 55.26 -61.86 27.73
C VAL A 327 56.23 -61.46 28.85
N ILE A 328 56.85 -62.46 29.49
CA ILE A 328 57.83 -62.28 30.57
C ILE A 328 59.25 -62.26 29.97
N SER A 329 60.10 -61.33 30.42
CA SER A 329 61.48 -61.20 29.90
C SER A 329 62.39 -62.42 30.17
N GLU A 330 62.22 -63.12 31.30
CA GLU A 330 62.93 -64.35 31.64
C GLU A 330 62.01 -65.40 32.33
N PRO A 331 62.25 -66.72 32.17
CA PRO A 331 61.34 -67.79 32.59
C PRO A 331 61.46 -68.15 34.08
N LEU A 332 61.47 -67.14 34.98
CA LEU A 332 61.75 -67.28 36.42
C LEU A 332 60.63 -66.78 37.34
N VAL A 333 59.51 -66.33 36.78
CA VAL A 333 58.23 -66.13 37.50
C VAL A 333 57.11 -66.82 36.72
N THR A 334 55.97 -67.05 37.36
CA THR A 334 54.77 -67.57 36.69
C THR A 334 53.65 -66.54 36.73
N VAL A 335 52.90 -66.40 35.63
CA VAL A 335 51.76 -65.49 35.49
C VAL A 335 50.47 -66.29 35.29
N ASN A 336 49.37 -65.79 35.84
CA ASN A 336 48.05 -66.36 35.68
C ASN A 336 46.97 -65.24 35.71
N PRO A 337 46.18 -65.05 34.62
CA PRO A 337 46.25 -65.76 33.35
C PRO A 337 47.54 -65.44 32.55
N GLY A 338 47.79 -66.20 31.48
CA GLY A 338 48.92 -65.98 30.55
C GLY A 338 48.56 -65.13 29.32
N SER A 339 47.29 -64.80 29.17
CA SER A 339 46.73 -63.91 28.17
C SER A 339 45.50 -63.21 28.76
N LEU A 340 45.20 -62.01 28.26
CA LEU A 340 43.97 -61.28 28.55
C LEU A 340 43.19 -61.11 27.25
N ASP A 341 41.85 -61.17 27.34
CA ASP A 341 40.95 -61.08 26.20
C ASP A 341 39.90 -59.99 26.50
N PHE A 342 39.95 -58.87 25.79
CA PHE A 342 39.01 -57.75 25.89
C PHE A 342 38.11 -57.68 24.66
N THR A 343 36.85 -57.31 24.86
CA THR A 343 35.80 -57.19 23.83
C THR A 343 34.83 -56.08 24.24
N ALA A 344 33.94 -55.68 23.32
CA ALA A 344 32.77 -54.84 23.61
C ALA A 344 32.05 -55.15 24.95
N GLU A 345 31.91 -56.43 25.33
CA GLU A 345 31.20 -56.80 26.57
C GLU A 345 32.05 -56.67 27.87
N ASN A 346 33.35 -56.31 27.78
CA ASN A 346 34.28 -56.36 28.93
C ASN A 346 35.59 -55.55 28.78
N TRP A 347 35.62 -54.45 28.03
CA TRP A 347 36.84 -53.67 27.77
C TRP A 347 37.25 -52.78 28.96
N ASP A 348 36.26 -52.20 29.63
CA ASP A 348 36.33 -51.36 30.82
C ASP A 348 36.66 -52.20 32.07
N ILE A 349 36.12 -53.42 32.15
CA ILE A 349 36.24 -54.32 33.30
C ILE A 349 37.72 -54.67 33.55
N PRO A 350 38.33 -54.25 34.67
CA PRO A 350 39.74 -54.53 34.95
C PRO A 350 39.99 -56.04 35.10
N GLN A 351 40.96 -56.55 34.35
CA GLN A 351 41.36 -57.96 34.40
C GLN A 351 42.68 -58.13 35.16
N SER A 352 42.61 -58.71 36.36
CA SER A 352 43.76 -58.90 37.25
C SER A 352 44.68 -60.06 36.79
N VAL A 353 45.99 -59.80 36.72
CA VAL A 353 47.05 -60.78 36.41
C VAL A 353 47.86 -61.09 37.67
N THR A 354 47.70 -62.29 38.23
CA THR A 354 48.50 -62.77 39.35
C THR A 354 49.88 -63.22 38.90
N ILE A 355 50.95 -62.68 39.51
CA ILE A 355 52.35 -63.09 39.30
C ILE A 355 52.82 -63.81 40.57
N THR A 356 53.46 -64.98 40.43
CA THR A 356 54.07 -65.73 41.54
C THR A 356 55.58 -65.87 41.35
N ARG A 357 56.38 -65.51 42.37
CA ARG A 357 57.84 -65.62 42.35
C ARG A 357 58.34 -67.06 42.60
N GLU A 358 59.12 -67.60 41.68
CA GLU A 358 59.68 -68.95 41.75
C GLU A 358 61.09 -69.02 42.40
N ALA A 359 61.53 -70.24 42.69
CA ALA A 359 62.72 -70.49 43.52
C ALA A 359 64.07 -70.40 42.76
N GLY A 360 64.63 -69.19 42.63
CA GLY A 360 66.04 -69.03 42.20
C GLY A 360 66.46 -67.66 41.67
N ASP A 361 65.78 -66.60 42.07
CA ASP A 361 65.62 -65.40 41.25
C ASP A 361 66.33 -64.15 41.83
N GLU A 362 67.23 -63.56 41.02
CA GLU A 362 68.07 -62.38 41.34
C GLU A 362 68.16 -61.44 40.10
N GLY A 363 67.14 -60.61 39.85
CA GLY A 363 67.18 -59.61 38.78
C GLY A 363 65.91 -58.76 38.68
N GLN A 364 66.03 -57.53 38.16
CA GLN A 364 64.88 -56.70 37.79
C GLN A 364 64.20 -57.34 36.58
N LEU A 365 62.89 -57.61 36.68
CA LEU A 365 62.10 -58.26 35.64
C LEU A 365 61.13 -57.26 35.00
N GLN A 366 60.76 -57.53 33.75
CA GLN A 366 59.80 -56.74 32.99
C GLN A 366 58.76 -57.67 32.38
N ILE A 367 57.50 -57.25 32.47
CA ILE A 367 56.37 -57.91 31.81
C ILE A 367 55.91 -56.99 30.69
N SER A 368 55.95 -57.50 29.45
CA SER A 368 55.48 -56.79 28.27
C SER A 368 54.11 -57.34 27.88
N LEU A 369 53.12 -56.47 27.90
CA LEU A 369 51.79 -56.71 27.35
C LEU A 369 51.84 -56.27 25.89
N ASN A 370 51.74 -57.22 24.95
CA ASN A 370 51.69 -56.90 23.53
C ASN A 370 50.23 -57.04 23.07
N PRO A 371 49.50 -55.95 22.78
CA PRO A 371 48.15 -56.05 22.22
C PRO A 371 48.22 -56.67 20.82
N THR A 372 47.24 -57.50 20.51
CA THR A 372 46.96 -58.01 19.16
C THR A 372 45.46 -57.96 18.93
N SER A 373 45.04 -57.28 17.88
CA SER A 373 43.64 -57.24 17.44
C SER A 373 43.58 -57.14 15.91
N ASP A 374 42.41 -57.45 15.35
CA ASP A 374 42.03 -57.03 13.99
C ASP A 374 41.50 -55.56 13.97
N ASP A 375 41.33 -54.96 15.15
CA ASP A 375 41.06 -53.53 15.39
C ASP A 375 42.31 -52.70 15.03
N PRO A 376 42.17 -51.63 14.20
CA PRO A 376 43.31 -50.84 13.75
C PRO A 376 43.87 -49.91 14.83
N ASN A 377 43.04 -49.42 15.75
CA ASN A 377 43.39 -48.41 16.74
C ASN A 377 44.11 -49.07 17.92
N TYR A 378 43.68 -50.28 18.30
CA TYR A 378 44.35 -51.12 19.31
C TYR A 378 45.57 -51.92 18.80
N ASN A 379 45.88 -51.91 17.50
CA ASN A 379 46.99 -52.68 16.93
C ASN A 379 48.32 -51.89 16.91
N GLU A 380 49.38 -52.49 17.48
CA GLU A 380 50.71 -51.88 17.70
C GLU A 380 50.74 -50.66 18.68
N ILE A 381 49.71 -50.46 19.53
CA ILE A 381 49.77 -49.48 20.63
C ILE A 381 51.03 -49.70 21.50
N PRO A 382 51.82 -48.64 21.80
CA PRO A 382 53.00 -48.73 22.64
C PRO A 382 52.61 -48.81 24.13
N VAL A 383 52.43 -50.02 24.64
CA VAL A 383 52.18 -50.28 26.07
C VAL A 383 53.49 -50.25 26.87
N ASP A 384 53.56 -49.43 27.92
CA ASP A 384 54.74 -49.38 28.79
C ASP A 384 54.89 -50.67 29.61
N PRO A 385 56.09 -51.27 29.70
CA PRO A 385 56.27 -52.56 30.36
C PRO A 385 56.18 -52.45 31.88
N VAL A 386 55.40 -53.34 32.49
CA VAL A 386 55.21 -53.43 33.94
C VAL A 386 56.53 -53.84 34.62
N GLN A 387 56.96 -53.09 35.64
CA GLN A 387 58.24 -53.27 36.30
C GLN A 387 58.12 -54.11 37.58
N VAL A 388 58.77 -55.28 37.61
CA VAL A 388 58.78 -56.15 38.79
C VAL A 388 60.10 -55.99 39.54
N ASN A 389 60.04 -55.27 40.66
CA ASN A 389 61.19 -55.01 41.53
C ASN A 389 61.45 -56.21 42.45
N ASN A 390 62.71 -56.66 42.47
CA ASN A 390 63.07 -57.98 42.98
C ASN A 390 64.22 -57.88 43.99
N PRO A 391 63.95 -57.64 45.28
CA PRO A 391 64.98 -57.40 46.27
C PRO A 391 65.80 -58.68 46.54
N PRO A 392 67.12 -58.54 46.79
CA PRO A 392 67.99 -59.68 47.07
C PRO A 392 67.65 -60.32 48.41
N VAL A 393 67.58 -61.65 48.44
CA VAL A 393 67.16 -62.41 49.63
C VAL A 393 68.16 -62.24 50.78
N VAL A 394 67.79 -61.46 51.78
CA VAL A 394 68.52 -61.33 53.05
C VAL A 394 68.09 -62.46 53.99
N PRO A 395 69.02 -63.20 54.63
CA PRO A 395 68.64 -64.21 55.61
C PRO A 395 68.24 -63.57 56.96
N ASP A 396 66.97 -63.79 57.33
CA ASP A 396 66.31 -63.52 58.62
C ASP A 396 67.20 -63.65 59.89
N ASP A 397 67.34 -62.54 60.64
CA ASP A 397 67.65 -62.50 62.09
C ASP A 397 67.35 -61.11 62.72
N ASP A 398 66.28 -60.42 62.28
CA ASP A 398 65.72 -59.20 62.89
C ASP A 398 64.21 -59.13 62.53
N PRO A 399 63.28 -58.79 63.44
CA PRO A 399 61.86 -58.76 63.12
C PRO A 399 61.55 -57.61 62.16
N ASP A 400 60.82 -57.91 61.07
CA ASP A 400 60.33 -56.88 60.14
C ASP A 400 59.57 -55.78 60.91
N PRO A 401 59.81 -54.50 60.60
CA PRO A 401 58.99 -53.42 61.14
C PRO A 401 57.54 -53.59 60.67
N GLU A 402 56.59 -53.57 61.61
CA GLU A 402 55.17 -53.57 61.29
C GLU A 402 54.88 -52.32 60.42
N LEU A 403 54.42 -52.54 59.17
CA LEU A 403 54.24 -51.46 58.21
C LEU A 403 53.24 -50.43 58.73
N LEU A 404 53.65 -49.15 58.68
CA LEU A 404 52.75 -48.04 58.96
C LEU A 404 51.82 -47.87 57.77
N THR A 405 50.53 -48.07 58.01
CA THR A 405 49.45 -47.93 57.02
C THR A 405 48.33 -47.07 57.59
N VAL A 406 47.49 -46.53 56.72
CA VAL A 406 46.31 -45.73 57.09
C VAL A 406 45.07 -46.25 56.35
N ASN A 407 43.94 -46.30 57.04
CA ASN A 407 42.63 -46.58 56.47
C ASN A 407 41.78 -45.30 56.47
N ILE A 408 41.19 -44.97 55.32
CA ILE A 408 40.31 -43.79 55.14
C ILE A 408 38.84 -44.26 55.12
N THR A 409 37.94 -43.47 55.73
CA THR A 409 36.48 -43.65 55.69
C THR A 409 35.78 -42.30 55.79
N SER A 410 34.70 -42.08 55.06
CA SER A 410 33.78 -40.94 55.20
C SER A 410 32.60 -41.25 56.13
N ASP A 411 31.75 -40.25 56.40
CA ASP A 411 30.48 -40.36 57.13
C ASP A 411 29.23 -40.11 56.27
N ALA A 412 29.38 -40.01 54.95
CA ALA A 412 28.32 -39.83 53.96
C ALA A 412 28.32 -40.96 52.92
N ASP A 413 27.13 -41.43 52.51
CA ASP A 413 26.99 -42.39 51.40
C ASP A 413 27.08 -41.64 50.05
N ILE A 414 26.20 -40.64 49.84
CA ILE A 414 26.32 -39.57 48.83
C ILE A 414 26.43 -38.25 49.60
N ALA A 415 27.29 -37.33 49.14
CA ALA A 415 27.59 -36.09 49.84
C ALA A 415 26.92 -34.86 49.19
N THR A 416 25.90 -34.32 49.87
CA THR A 416 25.21 -33.04 49.55
C THR A 416 25.79 -31.83 50.31
N GLY A 417 26.96 -31.97 50.93
CA GLY A 417 27.58 -30.95 51.77
C GLY A 417 28.85 -31.43 52.48
N ASP A 418 29.23 -30.75 53.56
CA ASP A 418 30.43 -31.06 54.36
C ASP A 418 30.52 -32.55 54.79
N VAL A 419 31.63 -33.21 54.44
CA VAL A 419 31.94 -34.61 54.77
C VAL A 419 33.09 -34.68 55.79
N VAL A 420 33.04 -35.63 56.73
CA VAL A 420 34.11 -35.90 57.70
C VAL A 420 34.88 -37.16 57.33
N PHE A 421 36.06 -36.98 56.74
CA PHE A 421 36.99 -38.07 56.46
C PHE A 421 37.79 -38.44 57.71
N THR A 422 37.77 -39.72 58.08
CA THR A 422 38.47 -40.29 59.24
C THR A 422 39.64 -41.15 58.78
N PHE A 423 40.85 -40.82 59.26
CA PHE A 423 42.12 -41.46 58.96
C PHE A 423 42.56 -42.29 60.17
N THR A 424 42.56 -43.61 60.05
CA THR A 424 42.95 -44.55 61.12
C THR A 424 44.28 -45.20 60.79
N PHE A 425 45.33 -44.92 61.56
CA PHE A 425 46.67 -45.46 61.37
C PHE A 425 46.88 -46.79 62.12
N SER A 426 47.71 -47.68 61.57
CA SER A 426 48.06 -48.97 62.21
C SER A 426 48.83 -48.81 63.54
N ALA A 427 49.54 -47.69 63.70
CA ALA A 427 50.28 -47.33 64.90
C ALA A 427 50.13 -45.83 65.25
N ALA A 428 50.69 -45.40 66.39
CA ALA A 428 50.72 -43.99 66.77
C ALA A 428 51.82 -43.24 66.02
N VAL A 429 51.45 -42.12 65.38
CA VAL A 429 52.30 -41.37 64.44
C VAL A 429 52.71 -39.99 64.94
N THR A 430 53.73 -39.44 64.29
CA THR A 430 54.16 -38.04 64.33
C THR A 430 54.27 -37.46 62.93
N ASP A 431 54.29 -36.13 62.87
CA ASP A 431 54.53 -35.29 61.70
C ASP A 431 53.48 -35.32 60.57
N PHE A 432 52.41 -36.10 60.70
CA PHE A 432 51.22 -36.02 59.82
C PHE A 432 50.45 -34.69 59.99
N THR A 433 50.22 -33.97 58.90
CA THR A 433 49.53 -32.67 58.85
C THR A 433 48.51 -32.58 57.71
N VAL A 434 47.80 -31.44 57.61
CA VAL A 434 46.82 -31.19 56.54
C VAL A 434 47.47 -30.93 55.17
N ASP A 435 48.74 -30.54 55.15
CA ASP A 435 49.45 -30.31 53.88
C ASP A 435 49.77 -31.62 53.16
N ASP A 436 49.80 -32.74 53.90
CA ASP A 436 50.07 -34.10 53.41
C ASP A 436 48.82 -34.82 52.85
N ILE A 437 47.66 -34.15 52.80
CA ILE A 437 46.39 -34.69 52.32
C ILE A 437 45.91 -33.87 51.10
N ASN A 438 45.97 -34.46 49.91
CA ASN A 438 45.39 -33.85 48.71
C ASN A 438 43.87 -34.11 48.67
N VAL A 439 43.13 -33.14 48.12
CA VAL A 439 41.69 -33.25 47.86
C VAL A 439 41.41 -32.68 46.48
N THR A 440 40.64 -33.41 45.68
CA THR A 440 40.16 -32.98 44.36
C THR A 440 38.63 -32.88 44.40
N ASN A 441 38.05 -31.91 43.68
CA ASN A 441 36.61 -31.60 43.70
C ASN A 441 36.05 -31.26 45.10
N GLY A 442 36.90 -30.76 45.99
CA GLY A 442 36.54 -30.29 47.32
C GLY A 442 37.62 -29.44 47.98
N THR A 443 37.25 -28.68 49.01
CA THR A 443 38.13 -27.83 49.81
C THR A 443 38.46 -28.50 51.15
N ARG A 444 39.75 -28.76 51.39
CA ARG A 444 40.25 -29.32 52.66
C ARG A 444 40.15 -28.31 53.82
N GLY A 445 39.48 -28.71 54.90
CA GLY A 445 39.26 -27.92 56.12
C GLY A 445 40.31 -28.14 57.22
N GLU A 446 39.90 -28.08 58.49
CA GLU A 446 40.80 -28.25 59.64
C GLU A 446 41.03 -29.75 59.97
N LEU A 447 42.26 -30.23 59.81
CA LEU A 447 42.66 -31.56 60.27
C LEU A 447 42.74 -31.61 61.81
N THR A 448 41.87 -32.42 62.42
CA THR A 448 41.74 -32.58 63.87
C THR A 448 42.32 -33.91 64.32
N THR A 449 43.27 -33.91 65.25
CA THR A 449 43.75 -35.15 65.90
C THR A 449 42.75 -35.64 66.95
N VAL A 450 42.14 -36.80 66.71
CA VAL A 450 41.24 -37.50 67.67
C VAL A 450 42.07 -38.31 68.67
N SER A 451 43.08 -39.02 68.17
CA SER A 451 44.07 -39.73 68.98
C SER A 451 45.42 -39.80 68.24
N PRO A 452 46.53 -40.24 68.88
CA PRO A 452 47.83 -40.35 68.21
C PRO A 452 47.87 -41.28 66.98
N SER A 453 46.82 -42.06 66.71
CA SER A 453 46.67 -42.92 65.53
C SER A 453 45.34 -42.69 64.78
N GLU A 454 44.67 -41.56 65.02
CA GLU A 454 43.31 -41.30 64.52
C GLU A 454 43.09 -39.79 64.31
N TYR A 455 42.79 -39.39 63.09
CA TYR A 455 42.62 -37.99 62.69
C TYR A 455 41.34 -37.84 61.88
N THR A 456 40.71 -36.67 61.92
CA THR A 456 39.55 -36.33 61.09
C THR A 456 39.78 -35.05 60.30
N LEU A 457 39.44 -35.04 59.01
CA LEU A 457 39.44 -33.87 58.15
C LEU A 457 38.00 -33.56 57.75
N LEU A 458 37.57 -32.32 57.98
CA LEU A 458 36.36 -31.80 57.34
C LEU A 458 36.71 -31.43 55.89
N VAL A 459 35.90 -31.86 54.92
CA VAL A 459 36.02 -31.47 53.51
C VAL A 459 34.66 -30.95 53.04
N THR A 460 34.65 -29.72 52.52
CA THR A 460 33.48 -29.15 51.82
C THR A 460 33.62 -29.49 50.34
N PRO A 461 32.71 -30.23 49.70
CA PRO A 461 32.77 -30.46 48.25
C PRO A 461 32.71 -29.16 47.44
N SER A 462 33.11 -29.22 46.17
CA SER A 462 32.80 -28.14 45.22
C SER A 462 31.28 -27.94 45.16
N PRO A 463 30.76 -26.70 45.17
CA PRO A 463 29.33 -26.44 45.00
C PRO A 463 28.90 -26.63 43.54
N ASN A 464 27.64 -27.01 43.32
CA ASN A 464 27.06 -27.28 42.00
C ASN A 464 27.85 -28.36 41.23
N PHE A 465 28.31 -29.39 41.93
CA PHE A 465 29.10 -30.50 41.39
C PHE A 465 28.43 -31.84 41.70
N GLU A 466 28.31 -32.66 40.66
CA GLU A 466 27.96 -34.08 40.70
C GLU A 466 29.19 -34.90 40.27
N GLY A 467 29.45 -36.04 40.91
CA GLY A 467 30.56 -36.94 40.58
C GLY A 467 31.51 -37.21 41.75
N ASN A 468 32.72 -37.69 41.47
CA ASN A 468 33.63 -38.16 42.53
C ASN A 468 34.54 -37.05 43.08
N LEU A 469 34.56 -36.93 44.40
CA LEU A 469 35.55 -36.19 45.19
C LEU A 469 36.60 -37.17 45.69
N THR A 470 37.88 -36.86 45.46
CA THR A 470 38.99 -37.76 45.82
C THR A 470 39.81 -37.21 46.98
N VAL A 471 40.19 -38.08 47.91
CA VAL A 471 41.04 -37.77 49.07
C VAL A 471 42.25 -38.70 49.06
N GLU A 472 43.45 -38.13 48.88
CA GLU A 472 44.72 -38.84 48.78
C GLU A 472 45.63 -38.45 49.96
N VAL A 473 46.38 -39.41 50.49
CA VAL A 473 47.42 -39.16 51.51
C VAL A 473 48.79 -39.42 50.90
N ALA A 474 49.69 -38.44 51.00
CA ALA A 474 51.02 -38.53 50.39
C ALA A 474 51.87 -39.69 50.98
N PRO A 475 52.76 -40.30 50.17
CA PRO A 475 53.73 -41.26 50.69
C PRO A 475 54.69 -40.60 51.70
N GLU A 476 55.14 -41.37 52.69
CA GLU A 476 56.00 -40.91 53.79
C GLU A 476 55.39 -39.83 54.73
N ALA A 477 54.13 -39.41 54.51
CA ALA A 477 53.42 -38.33 55.24
C ALA A 477 53.31 -38.50 56.78
N ALA A 478 53.57 -39.68 57.31
CA ALA A 478 53.53 -39.95 58.74
C ALA A 478 54.70 -40.87 59.13
N THR A 479 55.24 -40.69 60.34
CA THR A 479 56.26 -41.58 60.90
C THR A 479 55.80 -42.14 62.24
N ASP A 480 56.02 -43.43 62.51
CA ASP A 480 55.68 -44.03 63.81
C ASP A 480 56.77 -43.82 64.89
N ALA A 481 56.51 -44.28 66.11
CA ALA A 481 57.45 -44.21 67.23
C ALA A 481 58.69 -45.13 67.11
N ALA A 482 58.75 -46.01 66.12
CA ALA A 482 59.92 -46.83 65.78
C ALA A 482 60.79 -46.21 64.67
N GLY A 483 60.22 -45.32 63.86
CA GLY A 483 60.86 -44.65 62.73
C GLY A 483 60.37 -45.16 61.36
N ASN A 484 59.25 -45.89 61.32
CA ASN A 484 58.67 -46.43 60.10
C ASN A 484 57.85 -45.33 59.39
N LEU A 485 58.08 -45.17 58.09
CA LEU A 485 57.36 -44.21 57.24
C LEU A 485 56.05 -44.81 56.73
N LEU A 486 55.05 -43.94 56.50
CA LEU A 486 53.76 -44.32 55.95
C LEU A 486 53.88 -44.85 54.51
N VAL A 487 53.36 -46.05 54.27
CA VAL A 487 53.03 -46.51 52.92
C VAL A 487 51.70 -45.85 52.52
N ALA A 488 51.69 -45.15 51.38
CA ALA A 488 50.49 -44.46 50.88
C ALA A 488 49.35 -45.46 50.63
N PRO A 489 48.09 -45.11 50.98
CA PRO A 489 46.93 -45.84 50.53
C PRO A 489 46.63 -45.52 49.05
N ALA A 490 45.73 -46.28 48.42
CA ALA A 490 45.04 -45.78 47.24
C ALA A 490 44.19 -44.54 47.61
N PRO A 491 43.91 -43.61 46.66
CA PRO A 491 42.96 -42.53 46.88
C PRO A 491 41.59 -43.07 47.34
N PHE A 492 40.94 -42.36 48.25
CA PHE A 492 39.56 -42.64 48.64
C PHE A 492 38.63 -41.78 47.78
N GLU A 493 37.64 -42.40 47.14
CA GLU A 493 36.62 -41.70 46.35
C GLU A 493 35.31 -41.60 47.12
N GLN A 494 34.71 -40.41 47.10
CA GLN A 494 33.40 -40.11 47.67
C GLN A 494 32.49 -39.62 46.56
N VAL A 495 31.34 -40.26 46.36
CA VAL A 495 30.30 -39.74 45.48
C VAL A 495 29.73 -38.47 46.11
N VAL A 496 29.76 -37.37 45.34
CA VAL A 496 29.20 -36.07 45.68
C VAL A 496 28.04 -35.81 44.73
N ASP A 497 26.97 -35.25 45.29
CA ASP A 497 25.97 -34.56 44.51
C ASP A 497 25.55 -33.31 45.28
N THR A 498 26.01 -32.17 44.78
CA THR A 498 25.65 -30.83 45.27
C THR A 498 25.05 -29.99 44.15
N LEU A 499 24.69 -30.61 43.04
CA LEU A 499 23.89 -29.97 42.01
C LEU A 499 22.44 -29.95 42.53
N ALA A 500 21.75 -28.84 42.31
CA ALA A 500 20.37 -28.71 42.74
C ALA A 500 19.46 -28.76 41.52
N PRO A 501 18.33 -29.48 41.56
CA PRO A 501 17.43 -29.55 40.44
C PRO A 501 16.98 -28.16 40.03
N THR A 502 16.88 -27.95 38.72
CA THR A 502 16.31 -26.77 38.09
C THR A 502 15.05 -27.19 37.33
N VAL A 503 14.17 -26.23 37.01
CA VAL A 503 12.97 -26.49 36.21
C VAL A 503 12.78 -25.41 35.15
N ASN A 504 12.62 -25.84 33.90
CA ASN A 504 12.14 -24.99 32.81
C ASN A 504 10.61 -25.03 32.75
N ILE A 505 9.98 -23.92 32.38
CA ILE A 505 8.53 -23.80 32.21
C ILE A 505 8.26 -23.37 30.77
N THR A 506 7.39 -24.09 30.08
CA THR A 506 6.88 -23.74 28.74
C THR A 506 5.36 -23.81 28.72
N SER A 507 4.75 -23.29 27.65
CA SER A 507 3.30 -23.34 27.39
C SER A 507 3.02 -23.74 25.94
N ASP A 508 1.78 -24.14 25.66
CA ASP A 508 1.29 -24.53 24.33
C ASP A 508 0.61 -23.38 23.55
N ALA A 509 0.71 -22.13 24.03
CA ALA A 509 0.07 -20.95 23.41
C ALA A 509 0.98 -19.71 23.48
N ASP A 510 1.04 -18.93 22.39
CA ASP A 510 1.70 -17.60 22.38
C ASP A 510 0.78 -16.52 23.00
N ILE A 511 -0.38 -16.26 22.37
CA ILE A 511 -1.47 -15.49 22.97
C ILE A 511 -2.64 -16.45 23.27
N ALA A 512 -3.01 -16.53 24.55
CA ALA A 512 -4.02 -17.47 25.02
C ALA A 512 -5.43 -16.86 25.07
N THR A 513 -6.30 -17.31 24.16
CA THR A 513 -7.76 -17.06 24.15
C THR A 513 -8.59 -18.11 24.91
N GLY A 514 -7.95 -19.22 25.31
CA GLY A 514 -8.61 -20.38 25.92
C GLY A 514 -7.76 -21.03 27.02
N ASP A 515 -8.09 -22.28 27.37
CA ASP A 515 -7.28 -23.09 28.31
C ASP A 515 -5.86 -23.30 27.74
N VAL A 516 -4.83 -23.19 28.59
CA VAL A 516 -3.40 -23.35 28.28
C VAL A 516 -2.84 -24.54 29.04
N VAL A 517 -1.98 -25.35 28.42
CA VAL A 517 -1.18 -26.38 29.07
C VAL A 517 0.23 -25.84 29.32
N PHE A 518 0.62 -25.78 30.59
CA PHE A 518 1.99 -25.50 30.99
C PHE A 518 2.76 -26.80 31.22
N THR A 519 3.98 -26.89 30.70
CA THR A 519 4.89 -28.03 30.91
C THR A 519 6.04 -27.61 31.82
N PHE A 520 6.39 -28.47 32.78
CA PHE A 520 7.46 -28.29 33.74
C PHE A 520 8.48 -29.39 33.53
N THR A 521 9.65 -29.03 32.99
CA THR A 521 10.74 -29.96 32.67
C THR A 521 11.89 -29.72 33.61
N PHE A 522 12.16 -30.69 34.48
CA PHE A 522 13.26 -30.65 35.44
C PHE A 522 14.55 -31.15 34.81
N SER A 523 15.70 -30.64 35.26
CA SER A 523 17.03 -31.09 34.81
C SER A 523 17.33 -32.55 35.14
N GLU A 524 16.56 -33.16 36.05
CA GLU A 524 16.76 -34.51 36.60
C GLU A 524 15.44 -35.06 37.18
N ALA A 525 15.47 -36.28 37.72
CA ALA A 525 14.31 -36.92 38.33
C ALA A 525 14.04 -36.39 39.75
N VAL A 526 12.87 -35.78 39.96
CA VAL A 526 12.50 -35.14 41.24
C VAL A 526 11.37 -35.84 41.97
N THR A 527 11.24 -35.50 43.26
CA THR A 527 10.24 -36.00 44.20
C THR A 527 9.51 -34.83 44.89
N ASP A 528 8.39 -35.15 45.53
CA ASP A 528 7.50 -34.27 46.31
C ASP A 528 6.89 -33.03 45.61
N PHE A 529 7.16 -32.77 44.33
CA PHE A 529 6.50 -31.72 43.53
C PHE A 529 4.99 -31.93 43.35
N THR A 530 4.16 -30.94 43.71
CA THR A 530 2.69 -31.02 43.59
C THR A 530 2.04 -29.74 43.05
N VAL A 531 0.73 -29.83 42.76
CA VAL A 531 -0.08 -28.68 42.31
C VAL A 531 -0.23 -27.59 43.38
N ASP A 532 -0.01 -27.88 44.66
CA ASP A 532 -0.07 -26.86 45.72
C ASP A 532 1.15 -25.94 45.71
N ASP A 533 2.26 -26.38 45.13
CA ASP A 533 3.54 -25.67 45.03
C ASP A 533 3.62 -24.73 43.81
N ILE A 534 2.57 -24.73 42.97
CA ILE A 534 2.42 -23.87 41.79
C ILE A 534 1.35 -22.80 42.06
N THR A 535 1.74 -21.53 42.00
CA THR A 535 0.82 -20.38 42.08
C THR A 535 0.54 -19.80 40.71
N VAL A 536 -0.74 -19.50 40.44
CA VAL A 536 -1.20 -18.90 39.18
C VAL A 536 -1.91 -17.58 39.46
N THR A 537 -1.57 -16.53 38.72
CA THR A 537 -2.23 -15.21 38.76
C THR A 537 -2.92 -14.92 37.43
N ASN A 538 -4.09 -14.28 37.47
CA ASN A 538 -4.97 -14.01 36.31
C ASN A 538 -5.49 -15.27 35.57
N GLY A 539 -5.25 -16.47 36.09
CA GLY A 539 -5.88 -17.72 35.65
C GLY A 539 -6.33 -18.61 36.82
N THR A 540 -6.98 -19.72 36.50
CA THR A 540 -7.43 -20.77 37.42
C THR A 540 -6.66 -22.06 37.15
N ARG A 541 -5.81 -22.48 38.10
CA ARG A 541 -5.04 -23.74 37.96
C ARG A 541 -5.95 -24.97 38.01
N GLY A 542 -5.71 -25.91 37.10
CA GLY A 542 -6.43 -27.18 36.95
C GLY A 542 -5.78 -28.34 37.71
N GLU A 543 -5.67 -29.50 37.06
CA GLU A 543 -5.04 -30.72 37.60
C GLU A 543 -3.60 -30.83 37.07
N LEU A 544 -2.62 -31.03 37.98
CA LEU A 544 -1.24 -31.32 37.62
C LEU A 544 -1.11 -32.81 37.29
N THR A 545 -0.58 -33.12 36.11
CA THR A 545 -0.39 -34.48 35.60
C THR A 545 1.11 -34.79 35.52
N THR A 546 1.55 -35.86 36.16
CA THR A 546 2.92 -36.38 36.01
C THR A 546 3.05 -37.12 34.67
N VAL A 547 3.99 -36.71 33.83
CA VAL A 547 4.33 -37.37 32.56
C VAL A 547 5.50 -38.34 32.78
N SER A 548 6.55 -37.89 33.45
CA SER A 548 7.71 -38.67 33.87
C SER A 548 8.16 -38.27 35.29
N SER A 549 9.25 -38.81 35.81
CA SER A 549 9.84 -38.33 37.08
C SER A 549 10.52 -36.96 36.98
N SER A 550 10.74 -36.45 35.76
CA SER A 550 11.33 -35.14 35.47
C SER A 550 10.40 -34.22 34.67
N GLU A 551 9.15 -34.63 34.42
CA GLU A 551 8.23 -33.91 33.53
C GLU A 551 6.79 -33.95 34.03
N TYR A 552 6.15 -32.78 34.11
CA TYR A 552 4.79 -32.59 34.60
C TYR A 552 4.04 -31.57 33.73
N THR A 553 2.73 -31.69 33.61
CA THR A 553 1.87 -30.74 32.87
C THR A 553 0.70 -30.22 33.70
N LEU A 554 0.35 -28.94 33.58
CA LEU A 554 -0.76 -28.28 34.27
C LEU A 554 -1.65 -27.55 33.28
N LEU A 555 -2.94 -27.95 33.23
CA LEU A 555 -3.95 -27.15 32.53
C LEU A 555 -4.31 -25.90 33.36
N VAL A 556 -4.42 -24.74 32.72
CA VAL A 556 -4.82 -23.48 33.35
C VAL A 556 -5.84 -22.75 32.47
N THR A 557 -6.99 -22.39 33.06
CA THR A 557 -8.00 -21.55 32.40
C THR A 557 -7.73 -20.07 32.70
N PRO A 558 -7.47 -19.19 31.71
CA PRO A 558 -7.34 -17.76 31.96
C PRO A 558 -8.63 -17.11 32.51
N SER A 559 -8.50 -15.90 33.07
CA SER A 559 -9.67 -15.11 33.47
C SER A 559 -10.42 -14.60 32.22
N PRO A 560 -11.76 -14.69 32.15
CA PRO A 560 -12.49 -14.27 30.95
C PRO A 560 -12.70 -12.75 30.88
N ASN A 561 -12.63 -12.16 29.68
CA ASN A 561 -12.63 -10.71 29.44
C ASN A 561 -11.41 -10.02 30.09
N PHE A 562 -10.24 -10.65 29.93
CA PHE A 562 -8.95 -10.16 30.41
C PHE A 562 -7.93 -10.17 29.26
N GLU A 563 -7.23 -9.05 29.14
CA GLU A 563 -6.07 -8.82 28.28
C GLU A 563 -4.85 -8.60 29.19
N GLY A 564 -3.71 -9.20 28.85
CA GLY A 564 -2.44 -9.03 29.56
C GLY A 564 -1.84 -10.34 30.09
N ASN A 565 -0.93 -10.24 31.07
CA ASN A 565 -0.11 -11.39 31.46
C ASN A 565 -0.76 -12.24 32.55
N LEU A 566 -0.87 -13.55 32.30
CA LEU A 566 -1.12 -14.61 33.28
C LEU A 566 0.23 -15.12 33.76
N THR A 567 0.44 -15.20 35.08
CA THR A 567 1.72 -15.65 35.62
C THR A 567 1.63 -17.02 36.27
N VAL A 568 2.65 -17.85 36.03
CA VAL A 568 2.83 -19.17 36.65
C VAL A 568 4.15 -19.15 37.41
N GLU A 569 4.10 -19.36 38.72
CA GLU A 569 5.25 -19.32 39.62
C GLU A 569 5.36 -20.63 40.40
N VAL A 570 6.54 -21.23 40.40
CA VAL A 570 6.88 -22.43 41.19
C VAL A 570 7.58 -21.99 42.48
N ALA A 571 7.15 -22.52 43.63
CA ALA A 571 7.76 -22.15 44.90
C ALA A 571 9.24 -22.63 45.01
N PRO A 572 10.11 -21.88 45.72
CA PRO A 572 11.42 -22.39 46.11
C PRO A 572 11.26 -23.60 47.02
N GLU A 573 12.18 -24.56 46.94
CA GLU A 573 12.14 -25.82 47.71
C GLU A 573 10.94 -26.75 47.34
N ALA A 574 10.21 -26.48 46.24
CA ALA A 574 9.02 -27.24 45.83
C ALA A 574 9.27 -28.67 45.32
N ALA A 575 10.52 -29.05 45.08
CA ALA A 575 10.90 -30.38 44.63
C ALA A 575 12.27 -30.76 45.21
N THR A 576 12.58 -32.06 45.23
CA THR A 576 13.85 -32.60 45.74
C THR A 576 14.30 -33.77 44.88
N ASP A 577 15.59 -33.83 44.53
CA ASP A 577 16.20 -34.93 43.78
C ASP A 577 16.37 -36.23 44.61
N ALA A 578 17.22 -37.15 44.13
CA ALA A 578 17.51 -38.42 44.78
C ALA A 578 18.55 -38.35 45.93
N ALA A 579 19.43 -37.35 45.96
CA ALA A 579 20.45 -37.15 46.99
C ALA A 579 19.94 -36.28 48.16
N GLY A 580 19.03 -35.37 47.88
CA GLY A 580 18.36 -34.48 48.83
C GLY A 580 18.54 -32.98 48.59
N ASN A 581 19.00 -32.53 47.42
CA ASN A 581 19.11 -31.09 47.13
C ASN A 581 17.74 -30.49 46.76
N LEU A 582 17.55 -29.20 47.06
CA LEU A 582 16.26 -28.53 46.95
C LEU A 582 16.17 -27.69 45.68
N LEU A 583 15.04 -27.78 44.98
CA LEU A 583 14.76 -27.04 43.74
C LEU A 583 15.16 -25.57 43.80
N VAL A 584 16.03 -25.17 42.87
CA VAL A 584 16.29 -23.77 42.55
C VAL A 584 15.12 -23.26 41.69
N ALA A 585 14.22 -22.50 42.30
CA ALA A 585 13.05 -21.96 41.60
C ALA A 585 13.45 -21.02 40.45
N PRO A 586 12.74 -21.09 39.31
CA PRO A 586 12.97 -20.21 38.17
C PRO A 586 12.41 -18.80 38.45
N ALA A 587 12.57 -17.88 37.49
CA ALA A 587 11.71 -16.71 37.43
C ALA A 587 10.24 -17.13 37.15
N PRO A 588 9.23 -16.35 37.58
CA PRO A 588 7.85 -16.57 37.17
C PRO A 588 7.72 -16.55 35.64
N PHE A 589 7.01 -17.52 35.07
CA PHE A 589 6.67 -17.53 33.65
C PHE A 589 5.49 -16.59 33.40
N GLU A 590 5.56 -15.77 32.36
CA GLU A 590 4.50 -14.84 31.96
C GLU A 590 3.90 -15.25 30.61
N GLN A 591 2.68 -15.79 30.65
CA GLN A 591 1.87 -16.11 29.48
C GLN A 591 1.09 -14.87 29.04
N ARG A 592 1.15 -14.49 27.76
CA ARG A 592 0.22 -13.49 27.20
C ARG A 592 -1.16 -14.12 27.07
N VAL A 593 -2.17 -13.44 27.58
CA VAL A 593 -3.58 -13.82 27.49
C VAL A 593 -4.33 -12.69 26.81
N ASP A 594 -5.24 -13.05 25.91
CA ASP A 594 -6.29 -12.14 25.50
C ASP A 594 -7.60 -12.92 25.33
N THR A 595 -8.58 -12.58 26.18
CA THR A 595 -9.94 -13.15 26.16
C THR A 595 -10.98 -12.03 26.09
N LEU A 596 -10.57 -10.83 25.69
CA LEU A 596 -11.42 -9.65 25.59
C LEU A 596 -11.96 -9.53 24.17
N ALA A 597 -13.15 -10.09 23.94
CA ALA A 597 -13.77 -10.02 22.62
C ALA A 597 -14.04 -8.56 22.17
N PRO A 598 -13.72 -8.21 20.90
CA PRO A 598 -13.82 -6.85 20.42
C PRO A 598 -15.25 -6.34 20.42
N THR A 599 -15.39 -5.02 20.48
CA THR A 599 -16.66 -4.29 20.48
C THR A 599 -16.59 -3.16 19.46
N VAL A 600 -17.71 -2.79 18.84
CA VAL A 600 -17.77 -1.69 17.86
C VAL A 600 -18.82 -0.66 18.23
N ASN A 601 -18.43 0.62 18.16
CA ASN A 601 -19.30 1.77 18.31
C ASN A 601 -19.59 2.38 16.93
N ILE A 602 -20.86 2.65 16.63
CA ILE A 602 -21.31 3.23 15.35
C ILE A 602 -21.72 4.69 15.56
N THR A 603 -21.21 5.60 14.74
CA THR A 603 -21.64 7.00 14.66
C THR A 603 -21.92 7.43 13.22
N SER A 604 -22.65 8.54 13.05
CA SER A 604 -22.89 9.19 11.76
C SER A 604 -22.49 10.66 11.80
N ASP A 605 -22.23 11.25 10.63
CA ASP A 605 -21.95 12.68 10.46
C ASP A 605 -23.20 13.58 10.37
N ALA A 606 -24.40 12.97 10.23
CA ALA A 606 -25.67 13.66 10.04
C ALA A 606 -26.62 13.61 11.26
N ASP A 607 -27.17 14.77 11.65
CA ASP A 607 -28.24 14.88 12.66
C ASP A 607 -29.58 14.39 12.07
N ILE A 608 -30.00 14.98 10.94
CA ILE A 608 -31.02 14.45 10.03
C ILE A 608 -30.38 14.38 8.63
N ALA A 609 -30.50 13.23 7.97
CA ALA A 609 -29.90 12.98 6.67
C ALA A 609 -30.80 13.49 5.53
N THR A 610 -30.32 14.45 4.76
CA THR A 610 -30.99 14.98 3.55
C THR A 610 -30.28 14.60 2.25
N GLY A 611 -29.34 13.65 2.33
CA GLY A 611 -28.43 13.21 1.27
C GLY A 611 -27.58 12.06 1.80
N ASP A 612 -26.43 11.79 1.17
CA ASP A 612 -25.49 10.76 1.62
C ASP A 612 -25.00 11.02 3.06
N VAL A 613 -24.74 9.93 3.79
CA VAL A 613 -24.28 9.93 5.20
C VAL A 613 -23.03 9.07 5.30
N VAL A 614 -22.03 9.53 6.06
CA VAL A 614 -20.87 8.71 6.43
C VAL A 614 -21.14 8.08 7.79
N PHE A 615 -21.10 6.75 7.85
CA PHE A 615 -21.13 5.99 9.09
C PHE A 615 -19.71 5.57 9.47
N THR A 616 -19.27 5.93 10.67
CA THR A 616 -17.99 5.50 11.24
C THR A 616 -18.21 4.33 12.19
N PHE A 617 -17.36 3.32 12.08
CA PHE A 617 -17.32 2.12 12.92
C PHE A 617 -15.98 2.12 13.65
N THR A 618 -15.99 2.53 14.93
CA THR A 618 -14.78 2.55 15.77
C THR A 618 -14.81 1.32 16.68
N PHE A 619 -13.84 0.43 16.52
CA PHE A 619 -13.66 -0.78 17.33
C PHE A 619 -12.86 -0.47 18.60
N SER A 620 -12.93 -1.36 19.62
CA SER A 620 -12.14 -1.23 20.85
C SER A 620 -10.63 -1.50 20.63
N GLU A 621 -10.29 -2.34 19.66
CA GLU A 621 -8.94 -2.67 19.21
C GLU A 621 -8.92 -2.86 17.68
N ALA A 622 -7.77 -3.28 17.13
CA ALA A 622 -7.64 -3.65 15.72
C ALA A 622 -8.38 -4.97 15.42
N VAL A 623 -9.02 -5.05 14.25
CA VAL A 623 -9.76 -6.23 13.81
C VAL A 623 -9.45 -6.65 12.37
N THR A 624 -9.66 -7.93 12.10
CA THR A 624 -9.64 -8.57 10.77
C THR A 624 -11.06 -8.95 10.34
N ASP A 625 -11.19 -9.42 9.09
CA ASP A 625 -12.40 -9.96 8.45
C ASP A 625 -13.64 -9.04 8.36
N PHE A 626 -13.62 -7.82 8.89
CA PHE A 626 -14.75 -6.89 8.79
C PHE A 626 -14.95 -6.37 7.37
N THR A 627 -16.02 -6.80 6.68
CA THR A 627 -16.32 -6.40 5.30
C THR A 627 -17.63 -5.62 5.15
N VAL A 628 -17.86 -5.08 3.95
CA VAL A 628 -19.13 -4.43 3.60
C VAL A 628 -20.32 -5.39 3.59
N ASP A 629 -20.09 -6.70 3.44
CA ASP A 629 -21.17 -7.69 3.43
C ASP A 629 -21.78 -7.92 4.82
N ASP A 630 -20.98 -7.76 5.87
CA ASP A 630 -21.36 -7.89 7.28
C ASP A 630 -22.21 -6.73 7.80
N ILE A 631 -22.31 -5.64 7.02
CA ILE A 631 -23.09 -4.45 7.33
C ILE A 631 -24.42 -4.49 6.57
N ASN A 632 -25.51 -4.68 7.33
CA ASN A 632 -26.88 -4.66 6.86
C ASN A 632 -27.47 -3.24 6.97
N VAL A 633 -27.95 -2.69 5.85
CA VAL A 633 -28.55 -1.34 5.77
C VAL A 633 -30.01 -1.44 5.35
N THR A 634 -30.91 -0.72 6.04
CA THR A 634 -32.32 -0.61 5.63
C THR A 634 -32.75 0.83 5.39
N ASN A 635 -33.59 1.04 4.37
CA ASN A 635 -34.03 2.34 3.85
C ASN A 635 -32.93 3.23 3.22
N GLY A 636 -31.75 2.66 2.95
CA GLY A 636 -30.71 3.24 2.11
C GLY A 636 -29.96 2.17 1.32
N THR A 637 -29.03 2.61 0.47
CA THR A 637 -28.10 1.77 -0.27
C THR A 637 -26.71 1.94 0.33
N ARG A 638 -26.07 0.84 0.71
CA ARG A 638 -24.66 0.84 1.17
C ARG A 638 -23.74 1.06 -0.03
N GLY A 639 -22.79 1.98 0.11
CA GLY A 639 -21.73 2.24 -0.85
C GLY A 639 -20.49 1.40 -0.55
N GLU A 640 -19.32 2.01 -0.70
CA GLU A 640 -18.02 1.42 -0.41
C GLU A 640 -17.70 1.52 1.09
N LEU A 641 -17.12 0.44 1.65
CA LEU A 641 -16.54 0.43 3.00
C LEU A 641 -15.04 0.76 2.87
N THR A 642 -14.62 1.85 3.48
CA THR A 642 -13.23 2.31 3.46
C THR A 642 -12.61 2.16 4.85
N THR A 643 -11.57 1.35 4.94
CA THR A 643 -10.72 1.24 6.14
C THR A 643 -9.97 2.56 6.36
N VAL A 644 -10.08 3.14 7.56
CA VAL A 644 -9.34 4.34 7.98
C VAL A 644 -8.13 3.93 8.82
N SER A 645 -8.30 2.92 9.67
CA SER A 645 -7.24 2.21 10.38
C SER A 645 -7.71 0.77 10.68
N PRO A 646 -6.85 -0.14 11.18
CA PRO A 646 -7.27 -1.47 11.61
C PRO A 646 -8.37 -1.49 12.69
N SER A 647 -8.62 -0.38 13.39
CA SER A 647 -9.69 -0.24 14.38
C SER A 647 -10.79 0.77 13.99
N GLU A 648 -10.73 1.37 12.79
CA GLU A 648 -11.72 2.34 12.35
C GLU A 648 -12.04 2.24 10.86
N TYR A 649 -13.34 2.12 10.55
CA TYR A 649 -13.85 1.98 9.19
C TYR A 649 -14.94 3.01 8.92
N THR A 650 -15.14 3.37 7.65
CA THR A 650 -16.21 4.29 7.22
C THR A 650 -17.02 3.70 6.08
N LEU A 651 -18.34 3.82 6.14
CA LEU A 651 -19.27 3.39 5.08
C LEU A 651 -20.06 4.60 4.60
N LEU A 652 -19.97 4.92 3.31
CA LEU A 652 -20.90 5.86 2.68
C LEU A 652 -22.25 5.18 2.47
N VAL A 653 -23.34 5.81 2.88
CA VAL A 653 -24.71 5.30 2.69
C VAL A 653 -25.60 6.37 2.09
N THR A 654 -26.16 6.08 0.92
CA THR A 654 -27.17 6.90 0.24
C THR A 654 -28.55 6.52 0.75
N PRO A 655 -29.31 7.37 1.47
CA PRO A 655 -30.68 7.07 1.84
C PRO A 655 -31.59 6.98 0.60
N ASN A 656 -32.68 6.23 0.68
CA ASN A 656 -33.62 6.12 -0.43
C ASN A 656 -34.17 7.51 -0.83
N PRO A 657 -34.34 7.82 -2.12
CA PRO A 657 -34.85 9.12 -2.55
C PRO A 657 -36.36 9.26 -2.30
N ASN A 658 -36.81 10.45 -1.87
CA ASN A 658 -38.19 10.73 -1.46
C ASN A 658 -38.65 9.89 -0.24
N PHE A 659 -37.77 9.73 0.74
CA PHE A 659 -38.01 8.99 1.98
C PHE A 659 -37.94 9.92 3.20
N GLU A 660 -39.00 9.89 4.02
CA GLU A 660 -39.06 10.49 5.36
C GLU A 660 -39.14 9.32 6.37
N GLY A 661 -38.22 9.25 7.33
CA GLY A 661 -38.24 8.25 8.39
C GLY A 661 -36.87 7.74 8.82
N ASN A 662 -36.83 6.51 9.33
CA ASN A 662 -35.63 5.92 9.93
C ASN A 662 -34.87 5.04 8.93
N LEU A 663 -33.59 5.34 8.72
CA LEU A 663 -32.59 4.43 8.14
C LEU A 663 -31.90 3.69 9.28
N THR A 664 -31.52 2.43 9.05
CA THR A 664 -30.85 1.61 10.08
C THR A 664 -29.57 0.97 9.53
N VAL A 665 -28.54 0.93 10.37
CA VAL A 665 -27.26 0.26 10.09
C VAL A 665 -27.03 -0.77 11.19
N GLU A 666 -26.80 -2.03 10.81
CA GLU A 666 -26.66 -3.18 11.69
C GLU A 666 -25.41 -3.97 11.28
N VAL A 667 -24.53 -4.26 12.24
CA VAL A 667 -23.36 -5.13 12.06
C VAL A 667 -23.70 -6.53 12.54
N ALA A 668 -23.34 -7.55 11.78
CA ALA A 668 -23.58 -8.94 12.16
C ALA A 668 -22.79 -9.35 13.42
N PRO A 669 -23.30 -10.31 14.24
CA PRO A 669 -22.47 -10.97 15.25
C PRO A 669 -21.35 -11.76 14.57
N GLU A 670 -20.18 -11.85 15.20
CA GLU A 670 -19.03 -12.62 14.69
C GLU A 670 -18.48 -12.07 13.35
N ALA A 671 -18.84 -10.82 12.98
CA ALA A 671 -18.48 -10.12 11.74
C ALA A 671 -17.03 -9.60 11.66
N ALA A 672 -16.26 -9.75 12.72
CA ALA A 672 -14.88 -9.30 12.82
C ALA A 672 -14.18 -10.09 13.93
N THR A 673 -12.88 -10.21 13.84
CA THR A 673 -12.04 -10.93 14.82
C THR A 673 -10.90 -10.01 15.25
N ASP A 674 -10.47 -10.05 16.52
CA ASP A 674 -9.22 -9.39 16.92
C ASP A 674 -7.98 -10.19 16.48
N ALA A 675 -6.78 -9.66 16.78
CA ALA A 675 -5.52 -10.32 16.48
C ALA A 675 -5.21 -11.57 17.34
N ALA A 676 -6.01 -11.86 18.36
CA ALA A 676 -5.88 -13.06 19.21
C ALA A 676 -6.83 -14.20 18.77
N GLY A 677 -7.92 -13.87 18.07
CA GLY A 677 -8.95 -14.80 17.62
C GLY A 677 -10.32 -14.65 18.30
N ASN A 678 -10.57 -13.60 19.10
CA ASN A 678 -11.88 -13.41 19.72
C ASN A 678 -12.86 -12.72 18.75
N LEU A 679 -14.09 -13.23 18.69
CA LEU A 679 -15.13 -12.80 17.75
C LEU A 679 -15.95 -11.61 18.26
N LEU A 680 -16.25 -10.66 17.37
CA LEU A 680 -16.98 -9.41 17.63
C LEU A 680 -18.29 -9.58 18.41
N VAL A 681 -18.38 -8.88 19.54
CA VAL A 681 -19.63 -8.67 20.28
C VAL A 681 -20.43 -7.55 19.61
N ALA A 682 -21.31 -7.93 18.68
CA ALA A 682 -22.09 -6.98 17.89
C ALA A 682 -22.95 -6.00 18.73
N PRO A 683 -23.07 -4.74 18.29
CA PRO A 683 -23.81 -3.70 19.00
C PRO A 683 -25.33 -3.83 18.79
N ALA A 684 -26.09 -2.92 19.42
CA ALA A 684 -27.47 -2.68 18.99
C ALA A 684 -27.46 -1.92 17.64
N PRO A 685 -28.42 -2.17 16.73
CA PRO A 685 -28.51 -1.46 15.45
C PRO A 685 -28.58 0.06 15.61
N PHE A 686 -27.77 0.77 14.84
CA PHE A 686 -27.80 2.23 14.76
C PHE A 686 -29.02 2.71 13.97
N VAL A 687 -29.53 3.88 14.32
CA VAL A 687 -30.74 4.47 13.73
C VAL A 687 -30.48 5.93 13.36
N GLN A 688 -30.59 6.25 12.08
CA GLN A 688 -30.47 7.59 11.52
C GLN A 688 -31.87 8.12 11.15
N GLU A 689 -32.20 9.35 11.50
CA GLU A 689 -33.38 10.04 10.96
C GLU A 689 -33.05 10.66 9.58
N VAL A 690 -33.97 10.53 8.63
CA VAL A 690 -33.81 10.86 7.21
C VAL A 690 -35.00 11.68 6.72
N ASP A 691 -34.72 12.72 5.93
CA ASP A 691 -35.70 13.43 5.11
C ASP A 691 -35.07 13.79 3.74
N THR A 692 -35.31 12.95 2.74
CA THR A 692 -34.90 13.17 1.33
C THR A 692 -36.07 13.61 0.45
N VAL A 693 -37.15 14.14 1.04
CA VAL A 693 -38.29 14.67 0.28
C VAL A 693 -37.97 16.09 -0.19
N PRO A 694 -37.97 16.37 -1.51
CA PRO A 694 -37.73 17.73 -1.99
C PRO A 694 -38.79 18.72 -1.47
N PRO A 695 -38.39 19.93 -1.03
CA PRO A 695 -39.36 20.96 -0.65
C PRO A 695 -40.08 21.49 -1.88
N ASN A 696 -41.42 21.52 -1.84
CA ASN A 696 -42.26 22.07 -2.91
C ASN A 696 -41.87 23.52 -3.25
N ASN A 697 -41.69 23.81 -4.54
CA ASN A 697 -41.42 25.14 -5.06
C ASN A 697 -42.73 25.81 -5.50
N PRO A 698 -42.92 27.12 -5.24
CA PRO A 698 -44.10 27.83 -5.74
C PRO A 698 -44.01 28.04 -7.27
N PRO A 699 -45.15 28.07 -7.97
CA PRO A 699 -45.19 28.16 -9.43
C PRO A 699 -44.74 29.55 -9.96
N GLU A 700 -44.27 29.61 -11.20
CA GLU A 700 -43.72 30.80 -11.85
C GLU A 700 -44.62 31.34 -13.00
N PRO A 701 -45.74 32.03 -12.70
CA PRO A 701 -46.65 32.56 -13.71
C PRO A 701 -46.14 33.84 -14.38
N GLN A 702 -46.59 34.09 -15.62
CA GLN A 702 -46.14 35.18 -16.48
C GLN A 702 -47.26 36.21 -16.79
N ASP A 703 -46.86 37.45 -17.12
CA ASP A 703 -47.79 38.54 -17.46
C ASP A 703 -48.34 38.41 -18.90
N ASP A 704 -49.65 38.63 -19.08
CA ASP A 704 -50.37 38.40 -20.34
C ASP A 704 -50.97 39.67 -20.98
N GLU A 705 -51.16 39.64 -22.32
CA GLU A 705 -51.89 40.67 -23.08
C GLU A 705 -53.07 40.11 -23.91
N PHE A 706 -54.25 40.70 -23.73
CA PHE A 706 -55.44 40.46 -24.55
C PHE A 706 -56.07 41.76 -25.09
N ARG A 707 -57.06 41.63 -25.98
CA ARG A 707 -57.78 42.76 -26.58
C ARG A 707 -59.29 42.54 -26.55
N GLY A 708 -60.03 43.58 -26.18
CA GLY A 708 -61.49 43.58 -26.10
C GLY A 708 -62.13 44.82 -26.71
N PHE A 709 -63.45 44.92 -26.61
CA PHE A 709 -64.24 46.03 -27.17
C PHE A 709 -65.11 46.71 -26.11
N LEU A 710 -65.36 48.00 -26.34
CA LEU A 710 -66.20 48.88 -25.55
C LEU A 710 -67.57 48.23 -25.27
N ASN A 711 -67.95 48.21 -24.00
CA ASN A 711 -69.22 47.65 -23.51
C ASN A 711 -69.48 46.17 -23.89
N GLN A 712 -68.44 45.41 -24.28
CA GLN A 712 -68.52 43.97 -24.59
C GLN A 712 -67.63 43.16 -23.64
N ALA A 713 -68.18 42.09 -23.05
CA ALA A 713 -67.40 41.15 -22.24
C ALA A 713 -66.49 40.29 -23.13
N LEU A 714 -65.24 40.13 -22.69
CA LEU A 714 -64.26 39.20 -23.22
C LEU A 714 -64.30 37.89 -22.40
N THR A 715 -64.04 36.78 -23.07
CA THR A 715 -63.83 35.46 -22.45
C THR A 715 -62.43 35.02 -22.81
N ILE A 716 -61.63 34.72 -21.80
CA ILE A 716 -60.24 34.24 -21.90
C ILE A 716 -60.26 32.81 -21.37
N ALA A 717 -59.66 31.82 -22.06
CA ALA A 717 -59.57 30.48 -21.50
C ALA A 717 -58.49 30.43 -20.42
N VAL A 718 -58.66 29.62 -19.38
CA VAL A 718 -57.61 29.37 -18.38
C VAL A 718 -56.35 28.78 -19.02
N ALA A 719 -56.52 27.97 -20.07
CA ALA A 719 -55.42 27.44 -20.87
C ALA A 719 -54.73 28.47 -21.78
N ASP A 720 -55.30 29.68 -21.96
CA ASP A 720 -54.61 30.79 -22.64
C ASP A 720 -53.69 31.56 -21.68
N LEU A 721 -53.99 31.55 -20.37
CA LEU A 721 -53.16 32.13 -19.30
C LEU A 721 -52.02 31.19 -18.90
N LEU A 722 -52.32 29.89 -18.72
CA LEU A 722 -51.33 28.86 -18.39
C LEU A 722 -50.44 28.45 -19.59
N ALA A 723 -50.35 29.27 -20.66
CA ALA A 723 -49.68 28.90 -21.91
C ALA A 723 -48.15 29.16 -21.90
N ASN A 724 -47.73 29.99 -20.96
CA ASN A 724 -46.40 30.58 -20.74
C ASN A 724 -45.92 30.38 -19.29
N ASP A 725 -46.79 29.89 -18.41
CA ASP A 725 -46.49 29.58 -17.01
C ASP A 725 -45.69 28.27 -16.87
N THR A 726 -44.80 28.23 -15.88
CA THR A 726 -43.99 27.05 -15.57
C THR A 726 -43.96 26.76 -14.07
N ASP A 727 -43.61 25.52 -13.74
CA ASP A 727 -43.43 25.04 -12.38
C ASP A 727 -42.03 24.41 -12.24
N PRO A 728 -41.25 24.70 -11.18
CA PRO A 728 -39.91 24.14 -11.04
C PRO A 728 -39.87 22.63 -10.78
N ASP A 729 -40.86 22.10 -10.04
CA ASP A 729 -41.00 20.67 -9.75
C ASP A 729 -41.78 19.94 -10.87
N GLY A 730 -42.47 20.71 -11.72
CA GLY A 730 -43.20 20.25 -12.91
C GLY A 730 -44.66 19.91 -12.64
N ASP A 731 -45.23 20.44 -11.55
CA ASP A 731 -46.56 20.06 -11.09
C ASP A 731 -47.72 20.68 -11.91
N VAL A 732 -48.92 20.15 -11.73
CA VAL A 732 -50.06 20.45 -12.63
C VAL A 732 -50.76 21.77 -12.28
N LEU A 733 -50.25 22.86 -12.85
CA LEU A 733 -50.75 24.22 -12.64
C LEU A 733 -52.26 24.39 -12.88
N THR A 734 -52.91 25.11 -11.96
CA THR A 734 -54.33 25.50 -12.04
C THR A 734 -54.56 26.95 -11.65
N VAL A 735 -55.44 27.66 -12.38
CA VAL A 735 -55.88 29.01 -11.99
C VAL A 735 -56.98 28.90 -10.93
N THR A 736 -56.67 29.29 -9.70
CA THR A 736 -57.56 29.19 -8.53
C THR A 736 -58.34 30.47 -8.25
N GLY A 737 -57.90 31.62 -8.77
CA GLY A 737 -58.49 32.91 -8.47
C GLY A 737 -58.20 34.01 -9.50
N VAL A 738 -59.01 35.07 -9.44
CA VAL A 738 -58.81 36.34 -10.14
C VAL A 738 -59.17 37.51 -9.22
N SER A 739 -58.39 38.57 -9.27
CA SER A 739 -58.44 39.70 -8.32
C SER A 739 -58.02 41.02 -8.99
N ASN A 740 -58.01 42.10 -8.21
CA ASN A 740 -57.51 43.43 -8.60
C ASN A 740 -57.94 43.95 -10.01
N PRO A 741 -59.24 43.89 -10.39
CA PRO A 741 -59.67 44.36 -11.71
C PRO A 741 -59.54 45.89 -11.84
N GLU A 742 -58.76 46.34 -12.81
CA GLU A 742 -58.62 47.75 -13.18
C GLU A 742 -59.50 48.08 -14.40
N ASN A 743 -60.26 49.17 -14.33
CA ASN A 743 -61.16 49.66 -15.40
C ASN A 743 -62.14 48.59 -15.93
N ALA A 744 -62.47 47.57 -15.11
CA ALA A 744 -63.25 46.40 -15.50
C ALA A 744 -63.90 45.72 -14.28
N THR A 745 -64.59 44.61 -14.55
CA THR A 745 -64.96 43.58 -13.56
C THR A 745 -64.54 42.22 -14.09
N VAL A 746 -64.05 41.35 -13.22
CA VAL A 746 -63.52 40.02 -13.59
C VAL A 746 -64.10 38.93 -12.71
N ARG A 747 -64.25 37.71 -13.24
CA ARG A 747 -64.56 36.49 -12.49
C ARG A 747 -64.04 35.26 -13.21
N LEU A 748 -63.66 34.24 -12.45
CA LEU A 748 -63.44 32.88 -12.95
C LEU A 748 -64.80 32.16 -13.12
N ASP A 749 -64.94 31.31 -14.14
CA ASP A 749 -66.20 30.64 -14.51
C ASP A 749 -65.94 29.22 -15.04
N GLY A 750 -65.31 28.39 -14.20
CA GLY A 750 -64.70 27.13 -14.66
C GLY A 750 -63.43 27.43 -15.46
N ASP A 751 -63.26 26.75 -16.58
CA ASP A 751 -62.05 26.81 -17.44
C ASP A 751 -61.87 28.16 -18.19
N ASN A 752 -62.56 29.23 -17.77
CA ASN A 752 -62.61 30.52 -18.44
C ASN A 752 -62.63 31.68 -17.43
N VAL A 753 -61.90 32.76 -17.74
CA VAL A 753 -62.03 34.06 -17.08
C VAL A 753 -62.97 34.96 -17.91
N ILE A 754 -64.00 35.49 -17.26
CA ILE A 754 -64.95 36.42 -17.86
C ILE A 754 -64.59 37.84 -17.44
N PHE A 755 -64.03 38.59 -18.38
CA PHE A 755 -63.57 39.96 -18.22
C PHE A 755 -64.56 40.93 -18.85
N THR A 756 -65.17 41.82 -18.07
CA THR A 756 -66.14 42.81 -18.56
C THR A 756 -65.59 44.23 -18.33
N PRO A 757 -65.19 44.97 -19.38
CA PRO A 757 -64.76 46.35 -19.27
C PRO A 757 -65.78 47.24 -18.54
N GLN A 758 -65.30 48.29 -17.87
CA GLN A 758 -66.16 49.30 -17.29
C GLN A 758 -66.97 49.98 -18.40
N ALA A 759 -68.22 50.33 -18.09
CA ALA A 759 -69.10 51.02 -19.02
C ALA A 759 -68.44 52.29 -19.57
N ASP A 760 -68.48 52.44 -20.89
CA ASP A 760 -67.94 53.54 -21.69
C ASP A 760 -66.41 53.78 -21.54
N PHE A 761 -65.65 52.78 -21.09
CA PHE A 761 -64.18 52.84 -20.98
C PHE A 761 -63.45 52.34 -22.24
N THR A 762 -62.43 53.09 -22.69
CA THR A 762 -61.48 52.71 -23.75
C THR A 762 -60.06 52.98 -23.31
N GLY A 763 -59.13 52.05 -23.59
CA GLY A 763 -57.73 52.09 -23.14
C GLY A 763 -57.33 50.79 -22.43
N ASN A 764 -56.24 50.83 -21.67
CA ASN A 764 -55.78 49.65 -20.92
C ASN A 764 -56.63 49.45 -19.66
N ALA A 765 -57.16 48.25 -19.53
CA ALA A 765 -57.81 47.70 -18.35
C ALA A 765 -57.05 46.41 -17.96
N GLY A 766 -57.34 45.79 -16.83
CA GLY A 766 -56.61 44.58 -16.44
C GLY A 766 -57.13 43.88 -15.20
N PHE A 767 -56.45 42.82 -14.77
CA PHE A 767 -56.68 42.09 -13.53
C PHE A 767 -55.43 41.28 -13.15
N VAL A 768 -55.43 40.69 -11.95
CA VAL A 768 -54.40 39.74 -11.49
C VAL A 768 -55.02 38.36 -11.39
N TYR A 769 -54.35 37.31 -11.87
CA TYR A 769 -54.77 35.91 -11.68
C TYR A 769 -53.89 35.19 -10.65
N THR A 770 -54.38 34.07 -10.13
CA THR A 770 -53.68 33.26 -9.11
C THR A 770 -53.55 31.83 -9.59
N VAL A 771 -52.32 31.34 -9.66
CA VAL A 771 -51.93 29.99 -10.06
C VAL A 771 -51.56 29.17 -8.82
N SER A 772 -51.75 27.85 -8.88
CA SER A 772 -51.40 26.88 -7.84
C SER A 772 -51.03 25.54 -8.46
N ASP A 773 -49.94 24.95 -7.97
CA ASP A 773 -49.52 23.55 -8.11
C ASP A 773 -50.51 22.58 -7.42
N GLY A 774 -51.06 23.00 -6.27
CA GLY A 774 -51.98 22.22 -5.45
C GLY A 774 -51.72 22.37 -3.94
N THR A 775 -50.55 22.86 -3.57
CA THR A 775 -50.10 23.17 -2.21
C THR A 775 -49.75 24.65 -2.02
N ASP A 776 -48.98 25.25 -2.95
CA ASP A 776 -48.57 26.65 -2.95
C ASP A 776 -49.31 27.49 -4.01
N THR A 777 -49.04 28.80 -4.05
CA THR A 777 -49.70 29.74 -4.99
C THR A 777 -48.83 30.93 -5.38
N ALA A 778 -48.93 31.36 -6.65
CA ALA A 778 -48.33 32.60 -7.16
C ALA A 778 -49.32 33.42 -8.00
N THR A 779 -48.91 34.62 -8.48
CA THR A 779 -49.81 35.54 -9.21
C THR A 779 -49.10 36.36 -10.28
N ALA A 780 -49.73 36.53 -11.45
CA ALA A 780 -49.30 37.44 -12.51
C ALA A 780 -50.44 38.34 -13.03
N ASN A 781 -50.10 39.33 -13.85
CA ASN A 781 -50.99 40.40 -14.32
C ASN A 781 -51.50 40.13 -15.74
N VAL A 782 -52.76 40.46 -16.00
CA VAL A 782 -53.35 40.41 -17.35
C VAL A 782 -53.73 41.82 -17.78
N THR A 783 -53.14 42.30 -18.88
CA THR A 783 -53.49 43.57 -19.53
C THR A 783 -54.49 43.34 -20.65
N VAL A 784 -55.61 44.05 -20.63
CA VAL A 784 -56.64 43.99 -21.68
C VAL A 784 -56.82 45.37 -22.32
N THR A 785 -56.44 45.49 -23.59
CA THR A 785 -56.66 46.73 -24.36
C THR A 785 -58.11 46.79 -24.85
N VAL A 786 -58.89 47.76 -24.36
CA VAL A 786 -60.32 47.95 -24.70
C VAL A 786 -60.49 48.99 -25.80
N ASN A 787 -60.97 48.55 -26.97
CA ASN A 787 -61.09 49.35 -28.18
C ASN A 787 -62.54 49.84 -28.41
N PRO A 788 -62.80 50.98 -29.09
CA PRO A 788 -64.17 51.40 -29.39
C PRO A 788 -64.87 50.43 -30.37
N THR A 789 -66.18 50.29 -30.25
CA THR A 789 -67.00 49.42 -31.13
C THR A 789 -67.00 49.95 -32.58
N PRO A 790 -66.76 49.11 -33.62
CA PRO A 790 -66.84 49.53 -35.02
C PRO A 790 -68.28 49.78 -35.49
N GLY A 791 -68.47 50.74 -36.39
CA GLY A 791 -69.78 51.14 -36.89
C GLY A 791 -69.74 52.22 -37.98
N VAL A 792 -70.89 52.50 -38.59
CA VAL A 792 -71.08 53.50 -39.66
C VAL A 792 -72.38 54.27 -39.43
N THR A 793 -72.28 55.58 -39.18
CA THR A 793 -73.43 56.48 -39.06
C THR A 793 -73.73 57.18 -40.39
N VAL A 794 -75.02 57.25 -40.75
CA VAL A 794 -75.54 57.95 -41.94
C VAL A 794 -76.63 58.92 -41.51
N GLU A 795 -76.54 60.21 -41.88
CA GLU A 795 -77.57 61.21 -41.56
C GLU A 795 -77.71 62.29 -42.65
N PRO A 796 -78.94 62.67 -43.06
CA PRO A 796 -80.21 61.98 -42.81
C PRO A 796 -80.41 60.80 -43.76
N THR A 797 -81.09 59.73 -43.31
CA THR A 797 -81.41 58.54 -44.11
C THR A 797 -82.73 58.65 -44.89
N ALA A 798 -83.51 59.72 -44.70
CA ALA A 798 -84.78 59.94 -45.38
C ALA A 798 -85.17 61.42 -45.40
N ASN A 799 -86.20 61.74 -46.20
CA ASN A 799 -86.72 63.09 -46.44
C ASN A 799 -85.79 64.00 -47.27
N LEU A 800 -84.84 63.42 -48.01
CA LEU A 800 -84.09 64.17 -49.03
C LEU A 800 -85.01 64.45 -50.24
N VAL A 801 -84.85 65.64 -50.84
CA VAL A 801 -85.71 66.10 -51.93
C VAL A 801 -84.88 66.69 -53.09
N THR A 802 -84.76 65.93 -54.18
CA THR A 802 -84.21 66.40 -55.47
C THR A 802 -85.32 66.87 -56.40
N ALA A 803 -84.97 67.44 -57.54
CA ALA A 803 -85.94 67.89 -58.54
C ALA A 803 -85.33 67.96 -59.95
N GLU A 804 -86.17 67.86 -60.98
CA GLU A 804 -85.76 67.71 -62.39
C GLU A 804 -84.97 68.90 -62.97
N ASP A 805 -85.00 70.08 -62.34
CA ASP A 805 -84.21 71.24 -62.78
C ASP A 805 -82.71 71.13 -62.45
N GLY A 806 -82.32 70.03 -61.78
CA GLY A 806 -80.98 69.81 -61.25
C GLY A 806 -80.85 70.16 -59.77
N GLN A 807 -81.95 70.38 -59.04
CA GLN A 807 -81.92 70.58 -57.59
C GLN A 807 -81.18 69.42 -56.91
N THR A 808 -80.32 69.80 -55.96
CA THR A 808 -79.54 68.87 -55.15
C THR A 808 -79.98 68.85 -53.70
N ASP A 809 -79.88 67.68 -53.08
CA ASP A 809 -79.91 67.52 -51.63
C ASP A 809 -78.68 66.73 -51.18
N ARG A 810 -78.49 66.51 -49.87
CA ARG A 810 -77.30 65.84 -49.35
C ARG A 810 -77.56 65.03 -48.10
N PHE A 811 -76.74 64.00 -47.93
CA PHE A 811 -76.55 63.31 -46.67
C PHE A 811 -75.06 63.19 -46.35
N THR A 812 -74.76 62.81 -45.12
CA THR A 812 -73.40 62.56 -44.64
C THR A 812 -73.26 61.14 -44.13
N VAL A 813 -72.03 60.61 -44.26
CA VAL A 813 -71.61 59.32 -43.70
C VAL A 813 -70.35 59.54 -42.87
N VAL A 814 -70.21 58.85 -41.75
CA VAL A 814 -69.03 58.87 -40.89
C VAL A 814 -68.81 57.48 -40.27
N LEU A 815 -67.58 57.13 -39.91
CA LEU A 815 -67.31 55.92 -39.13
C LEU A 815 -67.42 56.23 -37.63
N ASP A 816 -67.91 55.26 -36.87
CA ASP A 816 -68.15 55.43 -35.43
C ASP A 816 -66.88 55.20 -34.58
N SER A 817 -65.83 54.59 -35.14
CA SER A 817 -64.53 54.37 -34.50
C SER A 817 -63.36 54.46 -35.51
N PRO A 818 -62.09 54.61 -35.05
CA PRO A 818 -60.94 54.63 -35.94
C PRO A 818 -60.67 53.24 -36.55
N PRO A 819 -60.60 53.11 -37.88
CA PRO A 819 -60.13 51.91 -38.53
C PRO A 819 -58.59 51.88 -38.57
N THR A 820 -58.01 50.69 -38.58
CA THR A 820 -56.58 50.42 -38.76
C THR A 820 -56.16 50.43 -40.24
N ALA A 821 -57.12 50.33 -41.16
CA ALA A 821 -56.92 50.40 -42.60
C ALA A 821 -57.95 51.33 -43.27
N ASN A 822 -57.86 51.50 -44.60
CA ASN A 822 -58.84 52.29 -45.33
C ASN A 822 -60.16 51.53 -45.47
N VAL A 823 -61.29 52.20 -45.26
CA VAL A 823 -62.64 51.66 -45.38
C VAL A 823 -63.33 52.33 -46.57
N SER A 824 -63.74 51.55 -47.56
CA SER A 824 -64.45 52.03 -48.74
C SER A 824 -65.95 51.72 -48.66
N ILE A 825 -66.79 52.69 -49.04
CA ILE A 825 -68.24 52.52 -49.19
C ILE A 825 -68.64 52.93 -50.60
N GLY A 826 -69.21 52.01 -51.38
CA GLY A 826 -69.76 52.32 -52.71
C GLY A 826 -71.12 52.99 -52.60
N VAL A 827 -71.39 54.02 -53.41
CA VAL A 827 -72.62 54.81 -53.35
C VAL A 827 -73.25 54.90 -54.75
N SER A 828 -74.52 54.53 -54.88
CA SER A 828 -75.21 54.46 -56.17
C SER A 828 -76.70 54.82 -56.08
N SER A 829 -77.32 55.27 -57.16
CA SER A 829 -78.77 55.51 -57.21
C SER A 829 -79.52 54.28 -57.70
N SER A 830 -80.63 53.93 -57.04
CA SER A 830 -81.54 52.87 -57.46
C SER A 830 -82.33 53.23 -58.73
N ASN A 831 -82.45 54.53 -59.05
CA ASN A 831 -82.98 54.99 -60.33
C ASN A 831 -82.15 56.17 -60.87
N PRO A 832 -81.09 55.90 -61.67
CA PRO A 832 -80.25 56.92 -62.28
C PRO A 832 -80.95 57.83 -63.31
N GLN A 833 -82.24 57.59 -63.62
CA GLN A 833 -83.04 58.50 -64.43
C GLN A 833 -83.71 59.60 -63.60
N GLU A 834 -83.94 59.39 -62.29
CA GLU A 834 -84.45 60.42 -61.37
C GLU A 834 -83.33 61.24 -60.74
N GLY A 835 -82.24 60.56 -60.38
CA GLY A 835 -81.19 61.19 -59.61
C GLY A 835 -79.86 60.44 -59.64
N VAL A 836 -78.77 61.22 -59.64
CA VAL A 836 -77.38 60.75 -59.62
C VAL A 836 -76.67 61.24 -58.37
N VAL A 837 -75.61 60.53 -57.97
CA VAL A 837 -74.83 60.82 -56.76
C VAL A 837 -73.41 61.27 -57.08
N SER A 838 -72.88 62.16 -56.25
CA SER A 838 -71.48 62.59 -56.28
C SER A 838 -70.96 62.86 -54.86
N PRO A 839 -69.86 62.22 -54.42
CA PRO A 839 -69.15 61.14 -55.11
C PRO A 839 -69.97 59.83 -55.16
N ASN A 840 -69.52 58.88 -55.98
CA ASN A 840 -70.07 57.51 -56.08
C ASN A 840 -69.28 56.47 -55.25
N GLN A 841 -68.27 56.91 -54.50
CA GLN A 841 -67.52 56.13 -53.53
C GLN A 841 -67.04 57.06 -52.42
N LEU A 842 -67.15 56.61 -51.17
CA LEU A 842 -66.54 57.24 -50.01
C LEU A 842 -65.33 56.40 -49.58
N VAL A 843 -64.28 57.06 -49.10
CA VAL A 843 -63.07 56.40 -48.60
C VAL A 843 -62.65 57.07 -47.29
N PHE A 844 -62.81 56.34 -46.20
CA PHE A 844 -62.36 56.72 -44.88
C PHE A 844 -60.98 56.10 -44.64
N THR A 845 -60.08 56.86 -44.05
CA THR A 845 -58.72 56.44 -43.69
C THR A 845 -58.55 56.56 -42.18
N PRO A 846 -57.51 55.94 -41.59
CA PRO A 846 -57.18 56.12 -40.16
C PRO A 846 -57.01 57.60 -39.74
N ALA A 847 -56.80 58.52 -40.70
CA ALA A 847 -56.64 59.96 -40.46
C ALA A 847 -57.91 60.81 -40.69
N ASN A 848 -58.98 60.29 -41.29
CA ASN A 848 -60.21 61.06 -41.57
C ASN A 848 -61.54 60.31 -41.30
N TRP A 849 -61.51 59.15 -40.66
CA TRP A 849 -62.68 58.33 -40.32
C TRP A 849 -63.83 59.08 -39.63
N ASN A 850 -63.49 60.03 -38.75
CA ASN A 850 -64.41 60.86 -37.98
C ASN A 850 -64.88 62.13 -38.72
N GLN A 851 -64.44 62.33 -39.97
CA GLN A 851 -64.87 63.46 -40.79
C GLN A 851 -66.06 63.03 -41.65
N ALA A 852 -67.23 63.59 -41.33
CA ALA A 852 -68.48 63.29 -42.03
C ALA A 852 -68.39 63.64 -43.53
N GLN A 853 -68.27 62.63 -44.39
CA GLN A 853 -68.16 62.80 -45.84
C GLN A 853 -69.55 63.03 -46.43
N THR A 854 -69.70 64.11 -47.21
CA THR A 854 -70.98 64.51 -47.80
C THR A 854 -71.19 63.86 -49.17
N VAL A 855 -72.29 63.13 -49.33
CA VAL A 855 -72.81 62.73 -50.64
C VAL A 855 -73.82 63.78 -51.09
N THR A 856 -73.61 64.35 -52.27
CA THR A 856 -74.61 65.18 -52.95
C THR A 856 -75.44 64.29 -53.87
N VAL A 857 -76.76 64.36 -53.73
CA VAL A 857 -77.72 63.73 -54.64
C VAL A 857 -78.31 64.82 -55.54
N THR A 858 -78.34 64.59 -56.84
CA THR A 858 -78.72 65.58 -57.86
C THR A 858 -79.85 65.02 -58.70
N GLY A 859 -80.99 65.72 -58.79
CA GLY A 859 -82.08 65.36 -59.68
C GLY A 859 -81.65 65.43 -61.15
N VAL A 860 -82.18 64.54 -61.98
CA VAL A 860 -81.87 64.45 -63.41
C VAL A 860 -83.04 65.01 -64.22
N PRO A 861 -82.80 65.87 -65.23
CA PRO A 861 -83.88 66.35 -66.11
C PRO A 861 -84.45 65.25 -67.04
N ASP A 862 -85.75 65.00 -66.96
CA ASP A 862 -86.54 64.20 -67.91
C ASP A 862 -86.68 64.89 -69.29
N ASP A 863 -87.23 64.18 -70.31
CA ASP A 863 -87.49 64.72 -71.65
C ASP A 863 -88.75 65.60 -71.80
N GLY A 864 -89.44 65.91 -70.69
CA GLY A 864 -90.48 66.94 -70.58
C GLY A 864 -91.87 66.35 -70.37
N ARG A 865 -92.03 65.56 -69.29
CA ARG A 865 -93.25 64.83 -68.97
C ARG A 865 -93.64 64.99 -67.51
N VAL A 866 -94.77 65.67 -67.28
CA VAL A 866 -95.53 65.58 -66.03
C VAL A 866 -95.88 64.11 -65.73
N ASP A 867 -95.13 63.47 -64.83
CA ASP A 867 -95.40 62.11 -64.34
C ASP A 867 -95.53 61.98 -62.81
N GLY A 868 -95.16 63.03 -62.07
CA GLY A 868 -95.38 63.23 -60.63
C GLY A 868 -94.32 62.62 -59.72
N ASP A 869 -94.03 63.29 -58.59
CA ASP A 869 -92.93 63.04 -57.65
C ASP A 869 -92.51 61.54 -57.50
N GLN A 870 -91.35 61.17 -58.04
CA GLN A 870 -90.84 59.79 -58.06
C GLN A 870 -89.91 59.49 -56.87
N PRO A 871 -90.22 58.50 -56.00
CA PRO A 871 -89.35 58.09 -54.92
C PRO A 871 -88.28 57.09 -55.39
N TYR A 872 -87.03 57.28 -54.95
CA TYR A 872 -85.90 56.38 -55.19
C TYR A 872 -85.01 56.25 -53.95
N GLN A 873 -84.02 55.36 -54.01
CA GLN A 873 -83.05 55.16 -52.93
C GLN A 873 -81.64 55.47 -53.44
N ILE A 874 -80.79 55.99 -52.56
CA ILE A 874 -79.35 55.87 -52.71
C ILE A 874 -78.92 54.63 -51.94
N ILE A 875 -78.38 53.66 -52.68
CA ILE A 875 -77.89 52.39 -52.18
C ILE A 875 -76.45 52.56 -51.73
N LEU A 876 -76.16 52.22 -50.48
CA LEU A 876 -74.82 52.18 -49.92
C LEU A 876 -74.37 50.72 -49.80
N ALA A 877 -73.30 50.38 -50.51
CA ALA A 877 -72.71 49.05 -50.43
C ALA A 877 -72.15 48.80 -49.01
N PRO A 878 -72.12 47.53 -48.53
CA PRO A 878 -71.36 47.17 -47.35
C PRO A 878 -69.92 47.67 -47.43
N THR A 879 -69.34 48.00 -46.28
CA THR A 879 -67.95 48.47 -46.20
C THR A 879 -66.99 47.43 -46.75
N VAL A 880 -65.90 47.89 -47.37
CA VAL A 880 -64.78 47.05 -47.81
C VAL A 880 -63.50 47.57 -47.17
N SER A 881 -62.78 46.71 -46.45
CA SER A 881 -61.51 47.05 -45.79
C SER A 881 -60.57 45.85 -45.63
N SER A 882 -59.30 46.11 -45.35
CA SER A 882 -58.38 45.11 -44.79
C SER A 882 -58.31 45.18 -43.25
N ASP A 883 -59.10 46.04 -42.63
CA ASP A 883 -59.39 45.99 -41.19
C ASP A 883 -60.55 44.99 -40.96
N PRO A 884 -60.35 43.87 -40.25
CA PRO A 884 -61.40 42.88 -40.00
C PRO A 884 -62.60 43.40 -39.22
N LEU A 885 -62.48 44.53 -38.52
CA LEU A 885 -63.56 45.16 -37.77
C LEU A 885 -64.48 46.00 -38.67
N PHE A 886 -64.00 46.37 -39.87
CA PHE A 886 -64.68 47.24 -40.82
C PHE A 886 -64.92 46.60 -42.20
N ASP A 887 -64.60 45.32 -42.41
CA ASP A 887 -64.97 44.62 -43.64
C ASP A 887 -66.39 44.02 -43.55
N GLY A 888 -67.22 44.27 -44.56
CA GLY A 888 -68.58 43.72 -44.66
C GLY A 888 -69.65 44.32 -43.74
N LEU A 889 -69.40 45.44 -43.04
CA LEU A 889 -70.42 46.12 -42.24
C LEU A 889 -71.53 46.65 -43.15
N ASN A 890 -72.79 46.38 -42.79
CA ASN A 890 -73.95 46.79 -43.58
C ASN A 890 -74.31 48.26 -43.30
N VAL A 891 -74.34 49.09 -44.35
CA VAL A 891 -74.62 50.53 -44.27
C VAL A 891 -76.10 50.81 -44.62
N PRO A 892 -76.81 51.73 -43.92
CA PRO A 892 -78.19 52.07 -44.26
C PRO A 892 -78.33 52.85 -45.58
N ASP A 893 -79.21 52.38 -46.47
CA ASP A 893 -79.65 53.10 -47.67
C ASP A 893 -80.40 54.40 -47.32
N VAL A 894 -80.38 55.38 -48.25
CA VAL A 894 -80.96 56.71 -48.06
C VAL A 894 -82.14 56.94 -49.00
N SER A 895 -83.32 57.24 -48.44
CA SER A 895 -84.55 57.52 -49.19
C SER A 895 -84.62 58.97 -49.71
N VAL A 896 -84.86 59.11 -51.02
CA VAL A 896 -84.96 60.40 -51.72
C VAL A 896 -86.28 60.48 -52.52
N LEU A 897 -86.87 61.67 -52.59
CA LEU A 897 -87.97 61.98 -53.48
C LEU A 897 -87.49 62.94 -54.57
N ASN A 898 -87.67 62.59 -55.84
CA ASN A 898 -87.54 63.54 -56.95
C ASN A 898 -88.87 64.27 -57.10
N LEU A 899 -88.87 65.61 -57.18
CA LEU A 899 -90.07 66.38 -57.47
C LEU A 899 -90.23 66.62 -58.97
N ASP A 900 -91.45 66.43 -59.46
CA ASP A 900 -91.90 66.89 -60.78
C ASP A 900 -91.93 68.44 -60.76
N LEU A 901 -91.14 69.06 -61.63
CA LEU A 901 -91.05 70.52 -61.78
C LEU A 901 -91.66 71.03 -63.08
N ASP A 902 -92.37 70.20 -63.83
CA ASP A 902 -93.01 70.56 -65.10
C ASP A 902 -94.36 71.29 -64.85
N VAL A 903 -94.29 72.33 -64.00
CA VAL A 903 -95.42 73.07 -63.44
C VAL A 903 -96.03 74.02 -64.46
N ALA A 904 -97.34 73.91 -64.67
CA ALA A 904 -98.08 74.88 -65.48
C ALA A 904 -97.96 76.33 -64.90
N PRO A 905 -97.51 77.32 -65.68
CA PRO A 905 -97.04 78.64 -65.19
C PRO A 905 -98.16 79.47 -64.53
N PRO A 906 -97.89 80.36 -63.52
CA PRO A 906 -97.08 81.57 -63.76
C PRO A 906 -96.22 82.04 -62.51
N PRO A 907 -96.01 83.34 -62.11
CA PRO A 907 -94.65 83.85 -61.83
C PRO A 907 -94.51 84.58 -60.43
N PRO A 908 -93.64 85.61 -60.22
CA PRO A 908 -92.26 85.56 -59.66
C PRO A 908 -92.06 86.48 -58.38
N PRO A 909 -90.84 86.85 -57.91
CA PRO A 909 -89.69 86.07 -57.41
C PRO A 909 -89.24 86.54 -55.97
N PRO A 910 -87.96 86.78 -55.53
CA PRO A 910 -87.48 86.34 -54.19
C PRO A 910 -86.89 87.47 -53.29
N VAL A 911 -86.10 87.14 -52.24
CA VAL A 911 -84.72 87.71 -51.98
C VAL A 911 -84.01 87.14 -50.71
N GLN A 912 -82.68 87.02 -50.84
CA GLN A 912 -81.56 86.61 -49.95
C GLN A 912 -81.10 87.75 -48.96
N PRO A 913 -79.86 87.81 -48.36
CA PRO A 913 -78.93 86.88 -47.65
C PRO A 913 -78.50 87.52 -46.26
N PRO A 914 -77.22 87.73 -45.81
CA PRO A 914 -75.91 87.03 -45.88
C PRO A 914 -75.01 86.92 -44.57
N GLN A 915 -74.17 85.85 -44.49
CA GLN A 915 -72.68 85.77 -44.27
C GLN A 915 -71.89 86.43 -43.09
N VAL A 916 -70.76 85.79 -42.67
CA VAL A 916 -69.30 86.22 -42.67
C VAL A 916 -68.43 85.42 -41.64
N GLN A 917 -67.08 85.38 -41.82
CA GLN A 917 -66.06 84.41 -41.28
C GLN A 917 -64.72 85.11 -40.79
N PRO A 918 -63.48 84.61 -41.12
CA PRO A 918 -62.40 83.89 -40.33
C PRO A 918 -61.59 84.81 -39.34
N PRO A 919 -60.23 84.81 -39.06
CA PRO A 919 -58.98 83.98 -39.34
C PRO A 919 -58.10 83.63 -38.07
N GLU A 920 -56.80 83.19 -38.05
CA GLU A 920 -55.88 82.26 -38.80
C GLU A 920 -54.39 82.37 -38.26
N VAL A 921 -53.36 81.63 -38.78
CA VAL A 921 -51.85 81.83 -38.63
C VAL A 921 -51.18 81.33 -37.28
N GLU A 922 -49.90 80.87 -37.05
CA GLU A 922 -48.52 80.81 -37.68
C GLU A 922 -47.62 79.57 -37.22
N GLN A 923 -46.29 79.49 -37.56
CA GLN A 923 -45.21 78.51 -37.14
C GLN A 923 -43.78 79.17 -37.09
N PRO A 924 -42.65 78.56 -36.59
CA PRO A 924 -41.62 77.74 -37.37
C PRO A 924 -40.83 76.61 -36.58
N GLU A 925 -40.27 75.49 -37.12
CA GLU A 925 -39.00 75.17 -37.89
C GLU A 925 -37.63 75.32 -37.12
N VAL A 926 -36.60 74.43 -37.07
CA VAL A 926 -36.28 73.01 -37.50
C VAL A 926 -35.59 72.20 -36.31
N GLU A 927 -34.49 71.38 -36.27
CA GLU A 927 -33.36 70.81 -37.11
C GLU A 927 -32.71 69.52 -36.45
N GLN A 928 -31.63 68.88 -36.98
CA GLN A 928 -30.97 67.59 -36.52
C GLN A 928 -29.47 67.43 -36.94
N PRO A 929 -28.64 66.40 -36.53
CA PRO A 929 -28.80 65.20 -35.65
C PRO A 929 -27.69 65.15 -34.50
N GLU A 930 -26.90 64.12 -34.08
CA GLU A 930 -26.56 62.69 -34.43
C GLU A 930 -25.73 61.95 -33.31
N VAL A 931 -25.73 60.59 -33.27
CA VAL A 931 -24.93 59.53 -32.53
C VAL A 931 -24.54 59.66 -31.02
N GLU A 932 -24.74 58.56 -30.26
CA GLU A 932 -24.25 58.25 -28.89
C GLU A 932 -23.76 56.75 -28.86
N GLN A 933 -23.13 56.08 -27.87
CA GLN A 933 -22.64 56.24 -26.46
C GLN A 933 -21.64 55.04 -26.21
N PRO A 934 -21.12 54.63 -24.99
CA PRO A 934 -20.93 55.25 -23.67
C PRO A 934 -19.48 55.09 -23.10
N THR A 935 -19.26 55.26 -21.79
CA THR A 935 -17.94 55.15 -21.08
C THR A 935 -18.00 54.33 -19.78
N ILE A 936 -16.94 53.56 -19.47
CA ILE A 936 -16.80 52.72 -18.26
C ILE A 936 -16.16 53.51 -17.10
N PRO A 937 -16.72 53.43 -15.87
CA PRO A 937 -15.92 53.24 -14.64
C PRO A 937 -16.67 52.43 -13.54
N PRO A 938 -16.08 52.22 -12.35
CA PRO A 938 -14.95 51.35 -12.01
C PRO A 938 -15.40 50.14 -11.13
N ILE A 939 -14.48 49.21 -10.82
CA ILE A 939 -14.74 48.10 -9.86
C ILE A 939 -13.94 48.33 -8.57
N ASP A 940 -14.53 47.98 -7.43
CA ASP A 940 -13.98 48.09 -6.06
C ASP A 940 -13.77 46.70 -5.43
N ILE A 941 -13.06 46.62 -4.32
CA ILE A 941 -12.49 45.38 -3.75
C ILE A 941 -13.22 44.84 -2.52
N ASN A 942 -13.13 43.50 -2.37
CA ASN A 942 -13.54 42.65 -1.22
C ASN A 942 -15.04 42.31 -1.08
N SER A 943 -15.41 41.02 -1.28
CA SER A 943 -15.88 40.15 -0.17
C SER A 943 -16.36 38.74 -0.59
N VAL A 944 -15.78 37.73 0.09
CA VAL A 944 -16.40 36.45 0.53
C VAL A 944 -16.65 35.32 -0.51
N ARG A 945 -16.43 34.09 -0.01
CA ARG A 945 -16.43 32.75 -0.64
C ARG A 945 -17.75 32.00 -0.38
N PRO A 946 -18.19 31.10 -1.28
CA PRO A 946 -18.85 29.84 -0.92
C PRO A 946 -17.91 28.62 -1.12
N PRO A 947 -18.09 27.51 -0.37
CA PRO A 947 -17.14 26.39 -0.35
C PRO A 947 -17.41 25.33 -1.43
N ILE A 948 -16.46 24.40 -1.56
CA ILE A 948 -16.64 23.04 -2.10
C ILE A 948 -16.20 22.07 -0.98
N PRO A 949 -16.86 20.92 -0.75
CA PRO A 949 -16.66 20.09 0.45
C PRO A 949 -15.79 18.84 0.21
N GLY A 950 -15.33 18.18 1.28
CA GLY A 950 -15.16 16.72 1.25
C GLY A 950 -13.79 16.08 1.50
N ILE A 951 -12.95 16.57 2.42
CA ILE A 951 -12.00 15.74 3.21
C ILE A 951 -11.97 16.32 4.65
N PRO A 952 -12.01 15.50 5.73
CA PRO A 952 -11.87 15.97 7.12
C PRO A 952 -10.40 16.24 7.52
N ASP A 953 -10.19 17.03 8.59
CA ASP A 953 -8.87 17.50 9.00
C ASP A 953 -7.93 16.37 9.49
N ALA A 954 -6.94 16.04 8.66
CA ALA A 954 -5.59 15.69 9.12
C ALA A 954 -4.63 16.80 8.65
N ASN A 955 -3.62 17.15 9.45
CA ASN A 955 -2.64 18.16 9.06
C ASN A 955 -1.82 17.65 7.86
N LEU A 956 -1.97 18.32 6.71
CA LEU A 956 -0.99 18.31 5.62
C LEU A 956 -0.63 19.77 5.36
N GLY A 957 0.63 20.13 5.63
CA GLY A 957 1.10 21.49 5.82
C GLY A 957 1.37 22.25 4.52
N PHE A 958 0.39 22.36 3.61
CA PHE A 958 0.49 23.14 2.37
C PHE A 958 0.94 24.60 2.61
N ILE A 959 2.25 24.84 2.69
CA ILE A 959 2.81 26.14 3.02
C ILE A 959 2.64 27.08 1.82
N THR A 960 1.80 28.09 2.04
CA THR A 960 1.69 29.22 1.14
C THR A 960 3.00 30.01 1.11
N GLN A 961 3.60 30.11 -0.08
CA GLN A 961 4.68 31.02 -0.49
C GLN A 961 5.07 32.09 0.57
N ALA A 962 6.15 31.83 1.30
CA ALA A 962 6.45 32.53 2.56
C ALA A 962 7.09 33.92 2.36
N SER A 963 6.29 34.97 2.58
CA SER A 963 6.72 36.37 2.80
C SER A 963 7.45 37.10 1.66
N LEU A 964 7.16 38.40 1.52
CA LEU A 964 7.82 39.31 0.58
C LEU A 964 9.26 39.71 1.01
N GLU A 965 9.94 38.89 1.80
CA GLU A 965 11.29 39.11 2.32
C GLU A 965 12.33 38.12 1.74
N PHE A 966 11.93 36.92 1.30
CA PHE A 966 12.83 35.86 0.78
C PHE A 966 12.28 35.22 -0.50
N PRO A 967 12.48 35.81 -1.70
CA PRO A 967 11.78 35.42 -2.94
C PRO A 967 12.20 34.07 -3.55
N ASN A 968 13.14 33.35 -2.95
CA ASN A 968 13.71 32.09 -3.43
C ASN A 968 13.79 31.04 -2.30
N GLN A 969 12.93 31.13 -1.27
CA GLN A 969 12.92 30.17 -0.15
C GLN A 969 11.51 29.62 0.11
N LEU A 970 11.40 28.30 0.05
CA LEU A 970 10.23 27.50 0.43
C LEU A 970 10.56 26.78 1.76
N PHE A 971 9.53 26.55 2.57
CA PHE A 971 9.64 25.99 3.92
C PHE A 971 8.47 25.03 4.16
N GLY A 972 8.70 23.96 4.91
CA GLY A 972 7.70 23.06 5.49
C GLY A 972 7.36 23.41 6.94
N THR A 973 6.76 22.46 7.63
CA THR A 973 6.23 22.54 8.99
C THR A 973 7.04 21.67 9.98
N ASP A 974 6.39 21.09 10.99
CA ASP A 974 6.95 20.01 11.81
C ASP A 974 6.10 18.70 11.64
N ASP A 975 5.25 18.67 10.60
CA ASP A 975 4.40 17.55 10.15
C ASP A 975 4.80 17.19 8.69
N PRO A 976 4.62 15.94 8.21
CA PRO A 976 5.05 15.53 6.85
C PRO A 976 4.48 16.36 5.70
N ASP A 977 5.35 16.90 4.85
CA ASP A 977 5.03 17.91 3.84
C ASP A 977 5.41 17.53 2.39
N PHE A 978 4.75 18.20 1.41
CA PHE A 978 5.06 18.10 -0.02
C PHE A 978 5.43 19.48 -0.58
N ILE A 979 6.70 19.67 -0.95
CA ILE A 979 7.29 20.96 -1.32
C ILE A 979 7.82 20.90 -2.76
N LEU A 980 7.10 21.57 -3.68
CA LEU A 980 7.46 21.68 -5.09
C LEU A 980 7.98 23.10 -5.42
N GLY A 981 9.23 23.19 -5.89
CA GLY A 981 9.88 24.41 -6.36
C GLY A 981 9.49 24.81 -7.79
N SER A 982 10.19 25.80 -8.33
CA SER A 982 10.05 26.25 -9.72
C SER A 982 11.34 26.05 -10.53
N ALA A 983 11.31 26.36 -11.83
CA ALA A 983 12.48 26.29 -12.72
C ALA A 983 13.49 27.44 -12.49
N SER A 984 13.81 27.73 -11.22
CA SER A 984 14.65 28.84 -10.75
C SER A 984 15.51 28.38 -9.57
N ASP A 985 16.78 28.82 -9.47
CA ASP A 985 17.66 28.58 -8.31
C ASP A 985 16.98 28.93 -6.97
N GLU A 986 16.51 27.92 -6.22
CA GLU A 986 15.69 28.05 -5.01
C GLU A 986 16.28 27.30 -3.79
N THR A 987 15.75 27.56 -2.60
CA THR A 987 16.06 26.80 -1.37
C THR A 987 14.78 26.21 -0.79
N LEU A 988 14.73 24.90 -0.60
CA LEU A 988 13.62 24.17 0.01
C LEU A 988 14.09 23.60 1.35
N LEU A 989 13.24 23.66 2.37
CA LEU A 989 13.51 23.22 3.75
C LEU A 989 12.29 22.46 4.28
N GLY A 990 12.43 21.17 4.64
CA GLY A 990 11.39 20.36 5.27
C GLY A 990 11.20 20.71 6.75
N PHE A 991 12.23 20.38 7.55
CA PHE A 991 12.45 20.55 9.01
C PHE A 991 12.24 19.29 9.87
N GLN A 992 11.02 18.79 9.99
CA GLN A 992 10.64 17.59 10.76
C GLN A 992 9.40 16.97 10.12
N GLY A 993 9.47 15.69 9.77
CA GLY A 993 8.45 15.03 8.96
C GLY A 993 9.06 13.89 8.16
N ASN A 994 8.28 13.29 7.27
CA ASN A 994 8.80 12.45 6.20
C ASN A 994 8.42 13.18 4.90
N ASP A 995 9.27 14.10 4.47
CA ASP A 995 8.93 15.16 3.53
C ASP A 995 9.33 14.81 2.10
N PHE A 996 8.54 15.26 1.12
CA PHE A 996 8.88 15.17 -0.30
C PHE A 996 9.26 16.55 -0.85
N LEU A 997 10.54 16.74 -1.21
CA LEU A 997 11.08 18.00 -1.72
C LEU A 997 11.53 17.85 -3.18
N GLN A 998 11.04 18.71 -4.08
CA GLN A 998 11.41 18.68 -5.51
C GLN A 998 11.80 20.06 -6.06
N GLY A 999 13.05 20.24 -6.49
CA GLY A 999 13.59 21.50 -7.03
C GLY A 999 13.24 21.76 -8.51
N THR A 1000 12.98 20.72 -9.29
CA THR A 1000 12.60 20.74 -10.72
C THR A 1000 13.72 21.17 -11.71
N ALA A 1001 14.17 22.42 -11.69
CA ALA A 1001 15.23 22.92 -12.57
C ALA A 1001 15.84 24.24 -12.06
N GLY A 1002 17.10 24.52 -12.43
CA GLY A 1002 17.90 25.57 -11.78
C GLY A 1002 18.86 24.95 -10.76
N ASN A 1003 19.72 25.75 -10.12
CA ASN A 1003 20.68 25.27 -9.13
C ASN A 1003 20.08 25.44 -7.72
N ASN A 1004 19.48 24.39 -7.18
CA ASN A 1004 18.70 24.42 -5.95
C ASN A 1004 19.50 24.00 -4.72
N THR A 1005 18.93 24.24 -3.55
CA THR A 1005 19.43 23.68 -2.29
C THR A 1005 18.26 23.11 -1.49
N LEU A 1006 18.22 21.80 -1.33
CA LEU A 1006 17.17 21.07 -0.61
C LEU A 1006 17.72 20.62 0.75
N PHE A 1007 16.95 20.83 1.80
CA PHE A 1007 17.18 20.27 3.13
C PHE A 1007 15.91 19.52 3.55
N GLY A 1008 16.02 18.24 3.88
CA GLY A 1008 14.98 17.50 4.60
C GLY A 1008 14.87 17.99 6.04
N GLY A 1009 15.18 17.13 7.01
CA GLY A 1009 15.66 17.58 8.32
C GLY A 1009 15.74 16.54 9.41
N GLN A 1010 14.64 15.82 9.66
CA GLN A 1010 14.49 14.79 10.69
C GLN A 1010 13.25 13.93 10.40
N GLY A 1011 13.47 12.65 10.17
CA GLY A 1011 12.49 11.71 9.62
C GLY A 1011 12.85 11.38 8.17
N ASN A 1012 12.22 10.36 7.61
CA ASN A 1012 12.69 9.74 6.36
C ASN A 1012 12.24 10.54 5.15
N ASP A 1013 13.10 11.40 4.62
CA ASP A 1013 12.77 12.36 3.57
C ASP A 1013 13.08 11.83 2.15
N THR A 1014 12.41 12.40 1.14
CA THR A 1014 12.68 12.15 -0.28
C THR A 1014 12.98 13.46 -1.01
N LEU A 1015 14.24 13.64 -1.41
CA LEU A 1015 14.75 14.86 -2.03
C LEU A 1015 15.07 14.62 -3.52
N VAL A 1016 14.56 15.50 -4.38
CA VAL A 1016 14.76 15.45 -5.84
C VAL A 1016 15.25 16.82 -6.34
N GLY A 1017 16.52 16.92 -6.74
CA GLY A 1017 17.11 18.15 -7.30
C GLY A 1017 16.42 18.55 -8.61
N GLY A 1018 16.69 17.80 -9.67
CA GLY A 1018 16.10 17.98 -10.99
C GLY A 1018 17.15 18.35 -12.03
N ASN A 1019 16.90 19.38 -12.85
CA ASN A 1019 17.83 19.80 -13.89
C ASN A 1019 18.68 21.00 -13.43
N GLY A 1020 19.78 20.72 -12.73
CA GLY A 1020 20.54 21.73 -12.00
C GLY A 1020 22.04 21.51 -11.91
N ASN A 1021 22.64 22.14 -10.90
CA ASN A 1021 23.78 21.60 -10.17
C ASN A 1021 23.35 21.74 -8.72
N ASP A 1022 22.52 20.80 -8.29
CA ASP A 1022 21.73 20.87 -7.07
C ASP A 1022 22.54 20.46 -5.85
N VAL A 1023 22.14 20.94 -4.66
CA VAL A 1023 22.75 20.55 -3.39
C VAL A 1023 21.68 20.00 -2.46
N LEU A 1024 21.76 18.72 -2.11
CA LEU A 1024 20.75 18.01 -1.31
C LEU A 1024 21.36 17.62 0.04
N PHE A 1025 20.61 17.84 1.11
CA PHE A 1025 20.93 17.41 2.48
C PHE A 1025 19.72 16.67 3.07
N GLY A 1026 19.83 15.37 3.34
CA GLY A 1026 18.81 14.63 4.07
C GLY A 1026 18.76 15.05 5.55
N ASN A 1027 19.93 14.99 6.19
CA ASN A 1027 20.35 15.40 7.53
C ASN A 1027 20.21 14.37 8.65
N LYS A 1028 19.09 13.63 8.76
CA LYS A 1028 18.82 12.69 9.86
C LYS A 1028 17.65 11.76 9.58
N ASP A 1029 17.81 10.53 10.06
CA ASP A 1029 16.89 9.40 9.86
C ASP A 1029 16.96 8.93 8.37
N ASP A 1030 16.38 7.79 7.97
CA ASP A 1030 16.84 7.10 6.74
C ASP A 1030 16.28 7.74 5.44
N ASP A 1031 17.13 8.47 4.70
CA ASP A 1031 16.76 9.39 3.61
C ASP A 1031 16.95 8.85 2.17
N ILE A 1032 16.22 9.41 1.19
CA ILE A 1032 16.37 9.09 -0.25
C ILE A 1032 16.65 10.36 -1.08
N LEU A 1033 17.82 10.45 -1.71
CA LEU A 1033 18.31 11.62 -2.44
C LEU A 1033 18.56 11.33 -3.93
N PHE A 1034 17.93 12.11 -4.81
CA PHE A 1034 18.13 12.07 -6.26
C PHE A 1034 18.62 13.44 -6.78
N GLY A 1035 19.85 13.54 -7.29
CA GLY A 1035 20.31 14.76 -7.99
C GLY A 1035 19.60 14.94 -9.33
N GLN A 1036 19.52 13.84 -10.09
CA GLN A 1036 19.01 13.70 -11.46
C GLN A 1036 19.90 14.29 -12.56
N GLY A 1037 20.15 15.60 -12.58
CA GLY A 1037 20.33 16.32 -13.86
C GLY A 1037 21.48 17.30 -13.96
N GLY A 1038 22.56 17.16 -13.18
CA GLY A 1038 23.80 17.86 -13.46
C GLY A 1038 25.03 17.40 -12.68
N ASN A 1039 25.79 18.35 -12.12
CA ASN A 1039 26.95 18.05 -11.28
C ASN A 1039 26.53 18.29 -9.83
N ASP A 1040 25.77 17.35 -9.30
CA ASP A 1040 24.99 17.51 -8.07
C ASP A 1040 25.82 17.10 -6.84
N THR A 1041 25.53 17.72 -5.70
CA THR A 1041 26.20 17.45 -4.42
C THR A 1041 25.20 16.93 -3.40
N LEU A 1042 25.30 15.66 -3.03
CA LEU A 1042 24.35 14.98 -2.15
C LEU A 1042 25.03 14.65 -0.81
N PHE A 1043 24.35 14.95 0.29
CA PHE A 1043 24.71 14.57 1.65
C PHE A 1043 23.51 13.84 2.26
N GLY A 1044 23.68 12.59 2.70
CA GLY A 1044 22.70 11.89 3.53
C GLY A 1044 22.66 12.53 4.92
N GLY A 1045 23.29 11.90 5.90
CA GLY A 1045 23.83 12.59 7.08
C GLY A 1045 23.88 11.77 8.36
N GLN A 1046 22.82 11.02 8.66
CA GLN A 1046 22.58 10.31 9.93
C GLN A 1046 21.39 9.34 9.78
N GLY A 1047 21.50 8.42 8.85
CA GLY A 1047 20.49 7.42 8.49
C GLY A 1047 21.14 6.36 7.59
N ASN A 1048 20.41 5.32 7.19
CA ASN A 1048 20.86 4.38 6.17
C ASN A 1048 20.46 4.92 4.78
N ASP A 1049 21.24 5.87 4.27
CA ASP A 1049 20.76 6.80 3.25
C ASP A 1049 20.97 6.27 1.82
N THR A 1050 20.01 6.50 0.92
CA THR A 1050 20.08 6.11 -0.50
C THR A 1050 20.36 7.31 -1.39
N LEU A 1051 21.59 7.42 -1.90
CA LEU A 1051 22.06 8.56 -2.70
C LEU A 1051 22.29 8.15 -4.17
N ILE A 1052 21.53 8.78 -5.07
CA ILE A 1052 21.61 8.59 -6.52
C ILE A 1052 21.92 9.92 -7.20
N GLY A 1053 23.16 10.08 -7.68
CA GLY A 1053 23.63 11.31 -8.31
C GLY A 1053 22.83 11.68 -9.55
N GLY A 1054 22.98 10.89 -10.62
CA GLY A 1054 22.25 11.08 -11.87
C GLY A 1054 23.18 11.38 -13.05
N ALA A 1055 22.88 12.39 -13.85
CA ALA A 1055 23.53 12.63 -15.14
C ALA A 1055 24.53 13.81 -15.13
N GLY A 1056 25.73 13.56 -14.61
CA GLY A 1056 26.89 14.46 -14.70
C GLY A 1056 28.00 14.04 -13.75
N ASN A 1057 28.82 14.95 -13.22
CA ASN A 1057 29.93 14.59 -12.33
C ASN A 1057 29.54 14.92 -10.88
N ASN A 1058 29.01 13.94 -10.16
CA ASN A 1058 28.39 14.17 -8.85
C ASN A 1058 29.38 14.01 -7.69
N GLU A 1059 29.11 14.62 -6.53
CA GLU A 1059 29.84 14.36 -5.28
C GLU A 1059 28.84 13.92 -4.19
N LEU A 1060 28.89 12.64 -3.81
CA LEU A 1060 27.96 11.99 -2.86
C LEU A 1060 28.68 11.68 -1.54
N TRP A 1061 28.02 11.98 -0.42
CA TRP A 1061 28.45 11.73 0.96
C TRP A 1061 27.31 11.04 1.73
N GLY A 1062 27.48 9.80 2.18
CA GLY A 1062 26.54 9.17 3.12
C GLY A 1062 26.66 9.75 4.55
N ASP A 1063 27.90 10.08 4.93
CA ASP A 1063 28.32 10.60 6.25
C ASP A 1063 28.13 9.60 7.42
N LYS A 1064 26.93 9.09 7.72
CA LYS A 1064 26.68 8.24 8.92
C LYS A 1064 25.49 7.26 8.82
N GLY A 1065 25.70 6.13 8.17
CA GLY A 1065 24.92 4.92 8.41
C GLY A 1065 25.45 3.75 7.59
N ASN A 1066 24.57 2.89 7.08
CA ASN A 1066 24.94 1.86 6.11
C ASN A 1066 24.44 2.31 4.74
N ASP A 1067 25.19 3.20 4.10
CA ASP A 1067 24.66 4.05 3.03
C ASP A 1067 24.75 3.39 1.65
N VAL A 1068 23.77 3.63 0.76
CA VAL A 1068 23.73 3.09 -0.61
C VAL A 1068 24.03 4.20 -1.61
N LEU A 1069 25.21 4.15 -2.23
CA LEU A 1069 25.70 5.18 -3.14
C LEU A 1069 25.81 4.70 -4.59
N TYR A 1070 25.14 5.41 -5.50
CA TYR A 1070 25.26 5.23 -6.96
C TYR A 1070 25.48 6.58 -7.65
N GLY A 1071 26.56 6.69 -8.43
CA GLY A 1071 26.89 7.93 -9.16
C GLY A 1071 25.82 8.35 -10.17
N GLY A 1072 25.06 7.40 -10.73
CA GLY A 1072 24.12 7.63 -11.82
C GLY A 1072 24.76 7.39 -13.20
N MET A 1073 24.17 7.95 -14.26
CA MET A 1073 24.48 7.61 -15.64
C MET A 1073 25.22 8.73 -16.40
N ARG A 1074 26.42 8.40 -16.89
CA ARG A 1074 27.33 9.24 -17.72
C ARG A 1074 28.13 10.28 -16.94
N GLY A 1075 28.74 9.85 -15.85
CA GLY A 1075 29.49 10.68 -14.92
C GLY A 1075 30.98 10.37 -14.74
N ILE A 1076 31.61 11.24 -13.96
CA ILE A 1076 32.86 10.96 -13.22
C ILE A 1076 32.64 11.41 -11.78
N ASP A 1077 31.94 10.58 -11.02
CA ASP A 1077 31.47 10.92 -9.68
C ASP A 1077 32.55 10.71 -8.63
N THR A 1078 32.38 11.36 -7.47
CA THR A 1078 33.12 11.06 -6.25
C THR A 1078 32.13 10.53 -5.22
N LEU A 1079 32.35 9.29 -4.76
CA LEU A 1079 31.49 8.62 -3.79
C LEU A 1079 32.22 8.49 -2.46
N ARG A 1080 31.49 8.78 -1.38
CA ARG A 1080 31.95 8.67 0.00
C ARG A 1080 30.85 8.06 0.84
N GLY A 1081 31.17 6.98 1.54
CA GLY A 1081 30.28 6.44 2.56
C GLY A 1081 30.36 7.33 3.81
N GLY A 1082 30.81 6.77 4.93
CA GLY A 1082 31.21 7.57 6.07
C GLY A 1082 31.57 6.77 7.31
N GLU A 1083 30.66 6.72 8.28
CA GLU A 1083 30.74 5.88 9.47
C GLU A 1083 29.71 4.73 9.44
N GLY A 1084 29.99 3.65 8.72
CA GLY A 1084 29.26 2.38 8.88
C GLY A 1084 29.76 1.22 8.00
N ASN A 1085 28.85 0.61 7.23
CA ASN A 1085 29.12 -0.48 6.29
C ASN A 1085 28.52 -0.12 4.92
N ASP A 1086 29.25 0.64 4.11
CA ASP A 1086 28.67 1.37 2.99
C ASP A 1086 28.66 0.57 1.68
N THR A 1087 27.60 0.71 0.88
CA THR A 1087 27.38 -0.03 -0.37
C THR A 1087 27.52 0.87 -1.60
N PHE A 1088 28.62 0.70 -2.32
CA PHE A 1088 28.91 1.45 -3.55
C PHE A 1088 28.51 0.64 -4.80
N ILE A 1089 27.57 1.17 -5.59
CA ILE A 1089 27.10 0.54 -6.83
C ILE A 1089 27.85 1.14 -8.03
N LEU A 1090 28.60 0.32 -8.76
CA LEU A 1090 29.42 0.76 -9.90
C LEU A 1090 29.02 0.01 -11.19
N VAL A 1091 28.45 0.73 -12.15
CA VAL A 1091 27.79 0.17 -13.33
C VAL A 1091 28.57 0.47 -14.63
N PRO A 1092 28.88 -0.52 -15.48
CA PRO A 1092 29.51 -0.30 -16.78
C PRO A 1092 28.56 0.39 -17.77
N GLY A 1093 29.08 1.29 -18.61
CA GLY A 1093 28.30 2.14 -19.53
C GLY A 1093 28.00 3.54 -18.98
N ASP A 1094 28.08 3.71 -17.65
CA ASP A 1094 27.73 4.93 -16.94
C ASP A 1094 28.91 5.90 -16.74
N GLY A 1095 30.11 5.55 -17.20
CA GLY A 1095 31.33 6.33 -16.92
C GLY A 1095 32.17 5.63 -15.85
N TYR A 1096 32.74 6.38 -14.91
CA TYR A 1096 33.45 5.77 -13.78
C TYR A 1096 33.39 6.63 -12.52
N SER A 1097 32.98 6.03 -11.40
CA SER A 1097 32.95 6.72 -10.11
C SER A 1097 34.24 6.48 -9.31
N VAL A 1098 34.58 7.45 -8.46
CA VAL A 1098 35.79 7.45 -7.62
C VAL A 1098 35.36 7.27 -6.17
N VAL A 1099 35.50 6.04 -5.65
CA VAL A 1099 35.24 5.76 -4.23
C VAL A 1099 36.45 6.26 -3.43
N ALA A 1100 36.23 7.18 -2.50
CA ALA A 1100 37.31 8.01 -1.96
C ALA A 1100 37.87 7.55 -0.59
N ASP A 1101 37.13 6.74 0.17
CA ASP A 1101 37.40 6.42 1.58
C ASP A 1101 37.11 4.96 1.99
N PHE A 1102 36.78 4.08 1.04
CA PHE A 1102 36.38 2.67 1.22
C PHE A 1102 37.10 1.90 2.36
N GLN A 1103 36.31 1.31 3.26
CA GLN A 1103 36.73 0.60 4.46
C GLN A 1103 36.71 -0.93 4.27
N MET A 1104 37.89 -1.53 4.16
CA MET A 1104 38.05 -2.98 3.97
C MET A 1104 37.40 -3.79 5.10
N ASN A 1105 36.53 -4.73 4.72
CA ASN A 1105 35.73 -5.62 5.60
C ASN A 1105 34.58 -4.94 6.36
N GLN A 1106 34.22 -3.72 5.99
CA GLN A 1106 32.96 -3.06 6.40
C GLN A 1106 32.14 -2.74 5.16
N ASP A 1107 32.74 -2.03 4.20
CA ASP A 1107 32.08 -1.60 2.98
C ASP A 1107 31.99 -2.70 1.91
N LEU A 1108 30.99 -2.57 1.05
CA LEU A 1108 30.69 -3.42 -0.09
C LEU A 1108 30.75 -2.63 -1.39
N ILE A 1109 31.26 -3.25 -2.47
CA ILE A 1109 31.09 -2.75 -3.84
C ILE A 1109 30.26 -3.76 -4.62
N ILE A 1110 29.18 -3.28 -5.25
CA ILE A 1110 28.33 -4.07 -6.13
C ILE A 1110 28.72 -3.78 -7.58
N LEU A 1111 29.19 -4.83 -8.28
CA LEU A 1111 29.45 -4.83 -9.72
C LEU A 1111 28.44 -5.77 -10.41
N PRO A 1112 27.65 -5.31 -11.40
CA PRO A 1112 26.63 -6.14 -12.03
C PRO A 1112 27.22 -7.22 -12.95
N GLY A 1113 26.72 -8.45 -12.85
CA GLY A 1113 27.16 -9.60 -13.65
C GLY A 1113 28.08 -10.56 -12.89
N THR A 1114 28.93 -11.31 -13.61
CA THR A 1114 29.81 -12.32 -12.99
C THR A 1114 31.22 -11.76 -12.75
N PRO A 1115 31.98 -12.25 -11.74
CA PRO A 1115 33.35 -11.80 -11.48
C PRO A 1115 34.31 -11.93 -12.67
N ALA A 1116 34.05 -12.88 -13.58
CA ALA A 1116 34.82 -13.08 -14.81
C ALA A 1116 34.71 -11.91 -15.82
N ASN A 1117 33.74 -10.99 -15.63
CA ASN A 1117 33.56 -9.79 -16.44
C ASN A 1117 34.42 -8.60 -15.94
N TYR A 1118 35.24 -8.75 -14.90
CA TYR A 1118 35.99 -7.64 -14.29
C TYR A 1118 37.47 -7.97 -14.06
N GLU A 1119 38.33 -6.96 -14.14
CA GLU A 1119 39.76 -7.06 -13.79
C GLU A 1119 40.29 -5.80 -13.10
N ILE A 1120 41.30 -5.99 -12.26
CA ILE A 1120 42.08 -4.89 -11.66
C ILE A 1120 43.22 -4.51 -12.62
N GLY A 1121 43.39 -3.22 -12.90
CA GLY A 1121 44.30 -2.72 -13.95
C GLY A 1121 45.20 -1.54 -13.58
N ASP A 1122 46.07 -1.15 -14.52
CA ASP A 1122 46.97 0.01 -14.41
C ASP A 1122 46.18 1.32 -14.16
N LEU A 1123 46.70 2.18 -13.29
CA LEU A 1123 46.03 3.43 -12.89
C LEU A 1123 45.92 4.48 -14.01
N PRO A 1124 44.76 5.17 -14.14
CA PRO A 1124 44.64 6.41 -14.91
C PRO A 1124 45.58 7.51 -14.41
N GLN A 1125 46.13 8.34 -15.31
CA GLN A 1125 47.06 9.41 -14.93
C GLN A 1125 46.36 10.54 -14.17
N GLY A 1126 46.53 10.52 -12.84
CA GLY A 1126 46.05 11.57 -11.92
C GLY A 1126 45.98 11.06 -10.49
N PHE A 1127 45.58 9.78 -10.34
CA PHE A 1127 45.42 9.11 -9.06
C PHE A 1127 46.74 8.50 -8.59
N ALA A 1128 47.03 8.62 -7.29
CA ALA A 1128 48.20 8.03 -6.64
C ALA A 1128 47.73 7.35 -5.35
N ASN A 1129 48.25 6.14 -5.07
CA ASN A 1129 47.74 5.24 -4.04
C ASN A 1129 46.25 4.95 -4.25
N ALA A 1130 45.93 4.29 -5.35
CA ALA A 1130 44.57 3.90 -5.72
C ALA A 1130 44.60 2.57 -6.50
N THR A 1131 43.43 1.99 -6.74
CA THR A 1131 43.21 0.78 -7.54
C THR A 1131 42.11 1.03 -8.57
N ALA A 1132 42.28 0.56 -9.82
CA ALA A 1132 41.33 0.77 -10.90
C ALA A 1132 40.61 -0.53 -11.31
N ILE A 1133 39.28 -0.48 -11.36
CA ILE A 1133 38.38 -1.59 -11.75
C ILE A 1133 37.97 -1.40 -13.21
N TYR A 1134 38.23 -2.40 -14.03
CA TYR A 1134 37.89 -2.42 -15.46
C TYR A 1134 36.89 -3.53 -15.79
N GLN A 1135 35.93 -3.26 -16.68
CA GLN A 1135 35.13 -4.31 -17.30
C GLN A 1135 35.90 -4.98 -18.45
N VAL A 1136 35.88 -6.32 -18.44
CA VAL A 1136 36.50 -7.20 -19.43
C VAL A 1136 35.44 -7.66 -20.42
N ASN A 1137 35.41 -7.03 -21.59
CA ASN A 1137 34.62 -7.51 -22.71
C ASN A 1137 35.04 -8.95 -23.12
N PRO A 1138 34.10 -9.79 -23.59
CA PRO A 1138 34.34 -11.23 -23.77
C PRO A 1138 35.50 -11.52 -24.73
N PRO A 1139 36.24 -12.63 -24.51
CA PRO A 1139 37.42 -12.95 -25.30
C PRO A 1139 37.07 -13.06 -26.79
N ASN A 1140 37.72 -12.21 -27.59
CA ASN A 1140 37.52 -11.90 -29.02
C ASN A 1140 36.76 -10.59 -29.37
N SER A 1141 36.36 -9.74 -28.42
CA SER A 1141 35.91 -8.37 -28.75
C SER A 1141 37.05 -7.47 -29.25
N GLU A 1142 36.75 -6.53 -30.16
CA GLU A 1142 37.64 -5.40 -30.51
C GLU A 1142 37.40 -4.15 -29.64
N THR A 1143 36.43 -4.18 -28.72
CA THR A 1143 36.18 -3.07 -27.78
C THR A 1143 37.31 -2.94 -26.74
N PRO A 1144 37.71 -1.71 -26.36
CA PRO A 1144 38.63 -1.50 -25.23
C PRO A 1144 38.09 -2.05 -23.90
N ARG A 1145 38.99 -2.14 -22.91
CA ARG A 1145 38.61 -2.22 -21.50
C ARG A 1145 37.90 -0.94 -21.10
N GLU A 1146 36.77 -1.05 -20.43
CA GLU A 1146 36.04 0.08 -19.88
C GLU A 1146 36.45 0.29 -18.42
N LEU A 1147 36.78 1.52 -18.02
CA LEU A 1147 37.03 1.86 -16.61
C LEU A 1147 35.66 2.07 -15.96
N VAL A 1148 35.40 1.39 -14.84
CA VAL A 1148 34.10 1.44 -14.14
C VAL A 1148 34.23 2.05 -12.74
N GLY A 1149 35.40 1.89 -12.10
CA GLY A 1149 35.64 2.47 -10.78
C GLY A 1149 37.11 2.73 -10.46
N VAL A 1150 37.36 3.70 -9.58
CA VAL A 1150 38.67 3.96 -8.98
C VAL A 1150 38.53 4.02 -7.46
N LEU A 1151 39.18 3.11 -6.75
CA LEU A 1151 39.20 3.07 -5.28
C LEU A 1151 40.46 3.80 -4.78
N GLN A 1152 40.31 4.89 -4.03
CA GLN A 1152 41.46 5.60 -3.45
C GLN A 1152 41.92 4.98 -2.12
N GLY A 1153 43.18 5.24 -1.75
CA GLY A 1153 43.83 4.71 -0.55
C GLY A 1153 44.43 3.31 -0.70
N LEU A 1154 43.87 2.47 -1.56
CA LEU A 1154 44.12 1.03 -1.63
C LEU A 1154 45.04 0.66 -2.81
N THR A 1155 46.04 -0.21 -2.60
CA THR A 1155 47.06 -0.55 -3.62
C THR A 1155 47.35 -2.03 -3.87
N ASP A 1156 46.94 -2.93 -2.97
CA ASP A 1156 47.35 -4.35 -2.98
C ASP A 1156 46.14 -5.32 -2.95
N ILE A 1157 45.02 -4.87 -3.53
CA ILE A 1157 43.75 -5.60 -3.63
C ILE A 1157 43.89 -6.87 -4.49
N SER A 1158 43.23 -7.94 -4.06
CA SER A 1158 42.95 -9.12 -4.90
C SER A 1158 41.47 -9.53 -4.85
N LEU A 1159 40.93 -9.98 -5.98
CA LEU A 1159 39.58 -10.53 -6.08
C LEU A 1159 39.60 -12.00 -5.63
N GLN A 1160 38.96 -12.29 -4.49
CA GLN A 1160 38.60 -13.66 -4.09
C GLN A 1160 37.21 -13.99 -4.67
N ASN A 1161 36.92 -15.27 -4.87
CA ASN A 1161 36.00 -15.71 -5.92
C ASN A 1161 34.68 -16.25 -5.35
N ASP A 1162 34.16 -15.56 -4.35
CA ASP A 1162 33.19 -16.08 -3.37
C ASP A 1162 31.81 -15.40 -3.50
N ASN A 1163 31.44 -15.02 -4.74
CA ASN A 1163 30.19 -14.36 -5.17
C ASN A 1163 29.84 -12.99 -4.55
N ILE A 1164 30.46 -12.57 -3.44
CA ILE A 1164 30.35 -11.23 -2.85
C ILE A 1164 31.75 -10.59 -2.84
N PHE A 1165 31.86 -9.32 -3.24
CA PHE A 1165 33.14 -8.62 -3.37
C PHE A 1165 33.74 -8.22 -2.01
N ARG A 1166 34.31 -9.19 -1.28
CA ARG A 1166 35.14 -8.94 -0.10
C ARG A 1166 36.57 -8.56 -0.54
N PHE A 1167 36.98 -7.34 -0.24
CA PHE A 1167 38.31 -6.81 -0.56
C PHE A 1167 39.28 -7.09 0.60
N VAL A 1168 40.32 -7.89 0.30
CA VAL A 1168 41.43 -8.26 1.20
C VAL A 1168 42.73 -7.64 0.69
#